data_AF-A0A1X6PCQ8-F1
#
_entry.id   AF-A0A1X6PCQ8-F1
#
_cell.length_a   1.000
_cell.length_b   1.000
_cell.length_c   1.000
_cell.angle_alpha   90.00
_cell.angle_beta   90.00
_cell.angle_gamma   90.00
#
_symmetry.space_group_name_H-M   'P 1'
#
loop_
_entity.id
_entity.type
_entity.pdbx_description
1 polymer ?
#
loop_
_entity_poly.entity_id
_entity_poly.type
_entity_poly.pdbx_seq_one_letter_code
_entity_poly.pdbx_strand_id
1 'polypeptide(L)'
;MFLRPSFHVLRQENRTAEVVASQWELAMWMVAGWATTFDGHVTCRNGDVSVLCPVCRRSIPSASAVVEGSTSVKCSDAWCMGADKDIPLVCDIAPINFTQGVNAARRVAGGVRGYPMLLGIPAAMQCPVLHCTGVIAKKSTHFVLACLPEEVAVAAKLAIQVVLSKISTEAMFLREFRELIAMLVACPSLLSEDLDPVFMLLLQLVQLLNASWRAALTDESPEERSGAAATMQLAASLLGPLYEEIKPLDPVTKDANVFNLYLHAPIAHVRHQVGNNRSSVAYVSDDCMEGHIRGVGRYLYNRGGCGSQAEVLADLAGVQDAMLNFRTPRSHPSALVFTKVVRVCQCWKRLGRTGPADFATIANLARDDAELKLDDHEDGQELFITLPLHDVVDENGQRRRNDDGSPVLGKKEALRRGLRQRQKVVVACFCGKLTGVAESPIIQLLARRRVSKARADALTKAQSGEGATGAAEGRAARGSNRSTASTGTGGMAISEASSFSGGGTAERGGGVESSASERSGLQPKVSSSKARRDAIGLSMPSHLPPCWLLALVFTNSVVYDTIEGRNVPGGEEEVGSLRARANLVRQHIAVLRLFNMRTRSHAFAHWAARSALSWRDVVNGTSAIVTRLERVLQDLDPVVLPAGSPLMM
;
A
#
# COMPACT_ATOMS: atom_id res chain seq x y z
N MET A 1 -0.92 15.89 -1.06
CA MET A 1 -2.04 15.19 -0.36
C MET A 1 -1.43 13.99 0.34
N PHE A 2 -0.75 14.24 1.46
CA PHE A 2 0.17 13.30 2.12
C PHE A 2 -0.50 12.56 3.30
N LEU A 3 -1.55 13.15 3.88
CA LEU A 3 -2.23 12.68 5.09
C LEU A 3 -3.68 12.23 4.85
N ARG A 4 -3.99 11.63 3.70
CA ARG A 4 -5.23 10.83 3.63
C ARG A 4 -4.87 9.41 4.06
N PRO A 5 -5.35 8.94 5.23
CA PRO A 5 -5.25 7.53 5.59
C PRO A 5 -5.78 6.69 4.44
N SER A 6 -5.22 5.50 4.27
CA SER A 6 -5.88 4.48 3.45
C SER A 6 -7.35 4.37 3.90
N PHE A 7 -8.24 4.00 2.99
CA PHE A 7 -9.70 3.88 3.20
C PHE A 7 -10.11 2.88 4.31
N HIS A 8 -9.20 2.48 5.19
CA HIS A 8 -9.45 1.80 6.45
C HIS A 8 -9.08 2.76 7.59
N VAL A 9 -10.01 3.66 7.90
CA VAL A 9 -9.83 4.78 8.85
C VAL A 9 -9.89 4.34 10.31
N LEU A 10 -10.24 3.09 10.60
CA LEU A 10 -10.25 2.60 11.98
C LEU A 10 -8.81 2.27 12.41
N ARG A 11 -8.16 3.26 13.05
CA ARG A 11 -6.82 3.24 13.66
C ARG A 11 -6.58 2.08 14.67
N GLN A 12 -7.61 1.30 14.99
CA GLN A 12 -7.65 0.47 16.20
C GLN A 12 -7.70 -1.03 15.98
N GLU A 13 -7.82 -1.54 14.75
CA GLU A 13 -8.02 -2.98 14.53
C GLU A 13 -6.88 -3.70 13.81
N ASN A 14 -6.51 -4.86 14.37
CA ASN A 14 -5.49 -5.75 13.85
C ASN A 14 -5.88 -6.30 12.49
N ARG A 15 -5.00 -6.15 11.48
CA ARG A 15 -5.16 -6.82 10.18
C ARG A 15 -4.79 -8.30 10.29
N THR A 16 -5.66 -9.10 10.90
CA THR A 16 -5.50 -10.54 11.07
C THR A 16 -5.65 -11.28 9.74
N ALA A 17 -5.20 -12.53 9.68
CA ALA A 17 -5.45 -13.41 8.54
C ALA A 17 -6.97 -13.53 8.24
N GLU A 18 -7.82 -13.57 9.26
CA GLU A 18 -9.28 -13.61 9.09
C GLU A 18 -9.85 -12.34 8.44
N VAL A 19 -9.36 -11.16 8.85
CA VAL A 19 -9.76 -9.88 8.22
C VAL A 19 -9.33 -9.85 6.74
N VAL A 20 -8.13 -10.32 6.42
CA VAL A 20 -7.63 -10.40 5.03
C VAL A 20 -8.47 -11.34 4.18
N ALA A 21 -8.82 -12.50 4.74
CA ALA A 21 -9.71 -13.47 4.11
C ALA A 21 -11.09 -12.85 3.84
N SER A 22 -11.66 -12.18 4.83
CA SER A 22 -12.97 -11.51 4.71
C SER A 22 -12.95 -10.37 3.68
N GLN A 23 -11.86 -9.59 3.63
CA GLN A 23 -11.61 -8.59 2.58
C GLN A 23 -11.57 -9.23 1.17
N TRP A 24 -10.97 -10.42 1.05
CA TRP A 24 -10.88 -11.12 -0.23
C TRP A 24 -12.26 -11.63 -0.66
N GLU A 25 -13.00 -12.22 0.27
CA GLU A 25 -14.38 -12.67 0.07
C GLU A 25 -15.28 -11.50 -0.34
N LEU A 26 -15.23 -10.37 0.36
CA LEU A 26 -15.98 -9.17 0.01
C LEU A 26 -15.65 -8.67 -1.41
N ALA A 27 -14.37 -8.68 -1.79
CA ALA A 27 -13.96 -8.35 -3.15
C ALA A 27 -14.61 -9.30 -4.17
N MET A 28 -14.60 -10.61 -3.91
CA MET A 28 -15.20 -11.60 -4.79
C MET A 28 -16.73 -11.47 -4.86
N TRP A 29 -17.39 -11.05 -3.78
CA TRP A 29 -18.81 -10.73 -3.79
C TRP A 29 -19.15 -9.59 -4.77
N MET A 30 -18.41 -8.49 -4.69
CA MET A 30 -18.57 -7.37 -5.63
C MET A 30 -18.26 -7.78 -7.07
N VAL A 31 -17.21 -8.57 -7.29
CA VAL A 31 -16.87 -9.08 -8.62
C VAL A 31 -18.01 -9.95 -9.16
N ALA A 32 -18.62 -10.81 -8.33
CA ALA A 32 -19.74 -11.65 -8.76
C ALA A 32 -20.97 -10.82 -9.18
N GLY A 33 -21.31 -9.79 -8.40
CA GLY A 33 -22.40 -8.87 -8.74
C GLY A 33 -22.14 -8.09 -10.03
N TRP A 34 -20.95 -7.51 -10.15
CA TRP A 34 -20.52 -6.79 -11.35
C TRP A 34 -20.47 -7.70 -12.58
N ALA A 35 -19.87 -8.88 -12.46
CA ALA A 35 -19.71 -9.83 -13.54
C ALA A 35 -21.07 -10.31 -14.07
N THR A 36 -22.03 -10.56 -13.17
CA THR A 36 -23.39 -10.98 -13.53
C THR A 36 -24.15 -9.91 -14.29
N THR A 37 -23.95 -8.63 -13.96
CA THR A 37 -24.67 -7.50 -14.57
C THR A 37 -23.90 -6.83 -15.72
N PHE A 38 -22.71 -7.32 -16.05
CA PHE A 38 -21.74 -6.65 -16.93
C PHE A 38 -22.27 -6.27 -18.32
N ASP A 39 -23.06 -7.14 -18.95
CA ASP A 39 -23.62 -6.93 -20.29
C ASP A 39 -25.13 -6.57 -20.27
N GLY A 40 -25.72 -6.48 -19.07
CA GLY A 40 -27.15 -6.24 -18.88
C GLY A 40 -28.07 -7.38 -19.36
N HIS A 41 -27.52 -8.55 -19.72
CA HIS A 41 -28.32 -9.69 -20.21
C HIS A 41 -29.08 -10.40 -19.09
N VAL A 42 -28.51 -10.39 -17.89
CA VAL A 42 -29.03 -11.05 -16.71
C VAL A 42 -29.72 -10.04 -15.79
N THR A 43 -30.91 -10.39 -15.32
CA THR A 43 -31.69 -9.60 -14.36
C THR A 43 -31.94 -10.41 -13.10
N CYS A 44 -31.86 -9.76 -11.95
CA CYS A 44 -32.04 -10.39 -10.65
C CYS A 44 -33.29 -9.80 -9.98
N ARG A 45 -34.30 -10.62 -9.69
CA ARG A 45 -35.56 -10.17 -9.10
C ARG A 45 -36.21 -11.25 -8.24
N ASN A 46 -36.72 -10.87 -7.07
CA ASN A 46 -37.50 -11.74 -6.17
C ASN A 46 -36.80 -13.05 -5.77
N GLY A 47 -35.47 -13.04 -5.65
CA GLY A 47 -34.70 -14.24 -5.31
C GLY A 47 -34.34 -15.14 -6.50
N ASP A 48 -34.83 -14.81 -7.71
CA ASP A 48 -34.47 -15.51 -8.93
C ASP A 48 -33.56 -14.66 -9.83
N VAL A 49 -32.75 -15.36 -10.61
CA VAL A 49 -31.97 -14.77 -11.69
C VAL A 49 -32.57 -15.20 -13.01
N SER A 50 -32.76 -14.26 -13.94
CA SER A 50 -33.41 -14.53 -15.21
C SER A 50 -32.70 -13.85 -16.37
N VAL A 51 -32.80 -14.46 -17.54
CA VAL A 51 -32.34 -13.90 -18.82
C VAL A 51 -33.54 -13.62 -19.72
N LEU A 52 -33.43 -12.62 -20.58
CA LEU A 52 -34.45 -12.37 -21.60
C LEU A 52 -34.19 -13.24 -22.82
N CYS A 53 -35.22 -13.95 -23.27
CA CYS A 53 -35.17 -14.63 -24.56
C CYS A 53 -34.86 -13.61 -25.67
N PRO A 54 -33.83 -13.82 -26.50
CA PRO A 54 -33.48 -12.87 -27.56
C PRO A 54 -34.55 -12.77 -28.65
N VAL A 55 -35.43 -13.78 -28.76
CA VAL A 55 -36.50 -13.85 -29.76
C VAL A 55 -37.81 -13.28 -29.21
N CYS A 56 -38.41 -13.93 -28.20
CA CYS A 56 -39.72 -13.55 -27.69
C CYS A 56 -39.70 -12.56 -26.50
N ARG A 57 -38.51 -12.16 -26.04
CA ARG A 57 -38.30 -11.25 -24.89
C ARG A 57 -38.91 -11.71 -23.56
N ARG A 58 -39.40 -12.95 -23.47
CA ARG A 58 -39.86 -13.53 -22.20
C ARG A 58 -38.69 -13.69 -21.23
N SER A 59 -38.91 -13.38 -19.96
CA SER A 59 -37.97 -13.66 -18.88
C SER A 59 -37.96 -15.15 -18.60
N ILE A 60 -36.76 -15.75 -18.63
CA ILE A 60 -36.52 -17.17 -18.40
C ILE A 60 -35.70 -17.29 -17.12
N PRO A 61 -36.24 -17.89 -16.04
CA PRO A 61 -35.52 -18.03 -14.79
C PRO A 61 -34.40 -19.08 -14.93
N SER A 62 -33.26 -18.86 -14.27
CA SER A 62 -32.13 -19.80 -14.26
C SER A 62 -32.51 -21.17 -13.70
N ALA A 63 -33.52 -21.23 -12.83
CA ALA A 63 -34.08 -22.47 -12.29
C ALA A 63 -34.72 -23.37 -13.37
N SER A 64 -35.03 -22.83 -14.56
CA SER A 64 -35.52 -23.61 -15.71
C SER A 64 -34.42 -24.36 -16.48
N ALA A 65 -33.16 -24.26 -16.02
CA ALA A 65 -32.07 -25.04 -16.57
C ALA A 65 -32.35 -26.54 -16.45
N VAL A 66 -32.08 -27.29 -17.52
CA VAL A 66 -32.36 -28.74 -17.62
C VAL A 66 -31.53 -29.55 -16.61
N VAL A 67 -30.32 -29.08 -16.30
CA VAL A 67 -29.42 -29.71 -15.34
C VAL A 67 -28.90 -28.63 -14.39
N GLU A 68 -28.86 -28.94 -13.09
CA GLU A 68 -28.24 -28.07 -12.09
C GLU A 68 -26.78 -27.76 -12.47
N GLY A 69 -26.44 -26.48 -12.53
CA GLY A 69 -25.10 -26.03 -12.95
C GLY A 69 -24.90 -25.85 -14.45
N SER A 70 -25.97 -25.90 -15.26
CA SER A 70 -25.92 -25.55 -16.69
C SER A 70 -25.55 -24.08 -16.89
N THR A 71 -24.72 -23.79 -17.90
CA THR A 71 -24.32 -22.42 -18.27
C THR A 71 -25.29 -21.75 -19.24
N SER A 72 -26.35 -22.45 -19.64
CA SER A 72 -27.40 -21.97 -20.54
C SER A 72 -28.79 -22.44 -20.10
N VAL A 73 -29.81 -21.73 -20.57
CA VAL A 73 -31.23 -22.09 -20.46
C VAL A 73 -31.86 -22.10 -21.85
N LYS A 74 -33.00 -22.78 -21.97
CA LYS A 74 -33.82 -22.78 -23.19
C LYS A 74 -35.12 -22.05 -22.96
N CYS A 75 -35.71 -21.50 -24.01
CA CYS A 75 -37.03 -20.88 -23.90
C CYS A 75 -38.10 -21.97 -23.82
N SER A 76 -38.87 -21.97 -22.73
CA SER A 76 -39.95 -22.94 -22.50
C SER A 76 -41.22 -22.67 -23.32
N ASP A 77 -41.26 -21.58 -24.10
CA ASP A 77 -42.41 -21.26 -24.94
C ASP A 77 -42.38 -22.08 -26.22
N ALA A 78 -43.35 -22.99 -26.37
CA ALA A 78 -43.50 -23.84 -27.56
C ALA A 78 -43.64 -23.05 -28.87
N TRP A 79 -44.06 -21.78 -28.79
CA TRP A 79 -44.24 -20.91 -29.96
C TRP A 79 -43.03 -19.99 -30.23
N CYS A 80 -41.99 -20.04 -29.39
CA CYS A 80 -40.79 -19.26 -29.61
C CYS A 80 -39.93 -19.92 -30.71
N MET A 81 -39.65 -19.18 -31.79
CA MET A 81 -38.73 -19.64 -32.84
C MET A 81 -37.28 -19.88 -32.35
N GLY A 82 -36.99 -19.55 -31.09
CA GLY A 82 -35.72 -19.83 -30.41
C GLY A 82 -35.82 -20.88 -29.29
N ALA A 83 -36.92 -21.63 -29.17
CA ALA A 83 -37.14 -22.59 -28.07
C ALA A 83 -36.00 -23.61 -27.93
N ASP A 84 -35.47 -24.12 -29.05
CA ASP A 84 -34.39 -25.11 -29.03
C ASP A 84 -32.98 -24.54 -28.87
N LYS A 85 -32.83 -23.21 -28.95
CA LYS A 85 -31.52 -22.53 -28.89
C LYS A 85 -31.10 -22.28 -27.44
N ASP A 86 -29.85 -22.60 -27.15
CA ASP A 86 -29.24 -22.31 -25.86
C ASP A 86 -29.07 -20.79 -25.69
N ILE A 87 -29.60 -20.27 -24.58
CA ILE A 87 -29.45 -18.89 -24.16
C ILE A 87 -28.44 -18.89 -23.01
N PRO A 88 -27.26 -18.25 -23.17
CA PRO A 88 -26.23 -18.29 -22.14
C PRO A 88 -26.68 -17.56 -20.88
N LEU A 89 -26.60 -18.23 -19.73
CA LEU A 89 -26.74 -17.61 -18.40
C LEU A 89 -25.50 -16.81 -18.01
N VAL A 90 -24.36 -17.15 -18.61
CA VAL A 90 -23.07 -16.57 -18.32
C VAL A 90 -22.41 -16.12 -19.62
N CYS A 91 -22.12 -14.83 -19.73
CA CYS A 91 -21.44 -14.27 -20.88
C CYS A 91 -19.94 -14.08 -20.62
N ASP A 92 -19.14 -14.19 -21.69
CA ASP A 92 -17.70 -14.02 -21.63
C ASP A 92 -17.32 -12.56 -21.42
N ILE A 93 -16.42 -12.32 -20.46
CA ILE A 93 -15.79 -11.00 -20.25
C ILE A 93 -14.37 -11.05 -20.79
N ALA A 94 -14.02 -10.10 -21.65
CA ALA A 94 -12.66 -9.95 -22.14
C ALA A 94 -11.65 -9.86 -20.95
N PRO A 95 -10.50 -10.59 -20.99
CA PRO A 95 -9.57 -10.67 -19.87
C PRO A 95 -9.12 -9.32 -19.30
N ILE A 96 -8.99 -8.30 -20.16
CA ILE A 96 -8.63 -6.94 -19.75
C ILE A 96 -9.72 -6.27 -18.89
N ASN A 97 -11.00 -6.42 -19.28
CA ASN A 97 -12.12 -5.87 -18.53
C ASN A 97 -12.29 -6.61 -17.21
N PHE A 98 -12.15 -7.94 -17.24
CA PHE A 98 -12.24 -8.76 -16.02
C PHE A 98 -11.14 -8.38 -15.02
N THR A 99 -9.90 -8.21 -15.48
CA THR A 99 -8.78 -7.71 -14.66
C THR A 99 -9.07 -6.34 -14.06
N GLN A 100 -9.71 -5.44 -14.82
CA GLN A 100 -10.09 -4.12 -14.32
C GLN A 100 -11.18 -4.20 -13.24
N GLY A 101 -12.20 -5.03 -13.44
CA GLY A 101 -13.26 -5.28 -12.47
C GLY A 101 -12.73 -5.86 -11.16
N VAL A 102 -11.91 -6.91 -11.25
CA VAL A 102 -11.24 -7.52 -10.08
C VAL A 102 -10.36 -6.51 -9.35
N ASN A 103 -9.54 -5.73 -10.06
CA ASN A 103 -8.70 -4.72 -9.43
C ASN A 103 -9.51 -3.59 -8.78
N ALA A 104 -10.66 -3.21 -9.36
CA ALA A 104 -11.55 -2.21 -8.80
C ALA A 104 -12.19 -2.72 -7.50
N ALA A 105 -12.80 -3.90 -7.52
CA ALA A 105 -13.39 -4.53 -6.33
C ALA A 105 -12.37 -4.70 -5.21
N ARG A 106 -11.17 -5.20 -5.54
CA ARG A 106 -10.08 -5.36 -4.57
C ARG A 106 -9.69 -4.03 -3.95
N ARG A 107 -9.61 -2.93 -4.73
CA ARG A 107 -9.29 -1.61 -4.16
C ARG A 107 -10.33 -1.14 -3.15
N VAL A 108 -11.62 -1.41 -3.41
CA VAL A 108 -12.70 -1.11 -2.47
C VAL A 108 -12.58 -1.95 -1.19
N ALA A 109 -12.26 -3.24 -1.33
CA ALA A 109 -12.15 -4.17 -0.20
C ALA A 109 -10.76 -4.24 0.47
N GLY A 110 -9.85 -3.27 0.26
CA GLY A 110 -8.56 -3.22 0.97
C GLY A 110 -7.33 -3.84 0.29
N GLY A 111 -7.44 -4.14 -1.00
CA GLY A 111 -6.32 -4.40 -1.92
C GLY A 111 -5.75 -5.81 -1.92
N VAL A 112 -6.35 -6.72 -1.14
CA VAL A 112 -5.91 -8.12 -0.95
C VAL A 112 -5.86 -8.91 -2.26
N ARG A 113 -4.98 -9.92 -2.35
CA ARG A 113 -4.70 -10.65 -3.60
C ARG A 113 -5.16 -12.11 -3.60
N GLY A 114 -5.74 -12.58 -2.50
CA GLY A 114 -6.09 -13.98 -2.29
C GLY A 114 -6.32 -14.26 -0.82
N TYR A 115 -6.53 -15.52 -0.50
CA TYR A 115 -6.55 -15.96 0.89
C TYR A 115 -5.14 -15.92 1.48
N PRO A 116 -5.00 -15.58 2.77
CA PRO A 116 -3.73 -15.71 3.44
C PRO A 116 -3.37 -17.19 3.58
N MET A 117 -2.11 -17.53 3.33
CA MET A 117 -1.61 -18.90 3.49
C MET A 117 -1.74 -19.44 4.92
N LEU A 118 -1.81 -18.53 5.91
CA LEU A 118 -1.90 -18.84 7.33
C LEU A 118 -3.35 -18.71 7.86
N LEU A 119 -4.36 -18.88 7.00
CA LEU A 119 -5.76 -18.84 7.42
C LEU A 119 -6.03 -19.89 8.51
N GLY A 120 -6.72 -19.49 9.58
CA GLY A 120 -6.99 -20.34 10.74
C GLY A 120 -5.88 -20.35 11.80
N ILE A 121 -4.72 -19.77 11.50
CA ILE A 121 -3.67 -19.53 12.50
C ILE A 121 -3.90 -18.12 13.08
N PRO A 122 -3.94 -17.95 14.42
CA PRO A 122 -4.09 -16.64 15.06
C PRO A 122 -2.82 -15.80 14.85
N ALA A 123 -2.71 -15.19 13.67
CA ALA A 123 -1.59 -14.37 13.25
C ALA A 123 -2.07 -12.99 12.78
N ALA A 124 -1.34 -11.96 13.21
CA ALA A 124 -1.50 -10.59 12.76
C ALA A 124 -0.41 -10.24 11.73
N MET A 125 -0.79 -9.59 10.63
CA MET A 125 0.19 -9.10 9.67
C MET A 125 0.94 -7.90 10.25
N GLN A 126 2.25 -8.03 10.40
CA GLN A 126 3.13 -6.97 10.90
C GLN A 126 3.64 -6.09 9.77
N CYS A 127 3.91 -4.83 10.08
CA CYS A 127 4.57 -3.93 9.14
C CYS A 127 5.99 -4.45 8.82
N PRO A 128 6.44 -4.40 7.56
CA PRO A 128 7.77 -4.86 7.17
C PRO A 128 8.81 -3.81 7.57
N VAL A 129 9.20 -3.85 8.84
CA VAL A 129 9.98 -2.84 9.54
C VAL A 129 11.30 -2.52 8.83
N LEU A 130 12.09 -3.55 8.56
CA LEU A 130 13.40 -3.41 7.94
C LEU A 130 13.27 -2.94 6.49
N HIS A 131 12.25 -3.40 5.76
CA HIS A 131 11.98 -2.87 4.43
C HIS A 131 11.57 -1.39 4.48
N CYS A 132 10.72 -0.98 5.43
CA CYS A 132 10.33 0.42 5.54
C CYS A 132 11.55 1.30 5.89
N THR A 133 12.16 1.04 7.04
CA THR A 133 13.28 1.83 7.57
C THR A 133 14.54 1.75 6.71
N GLY A 134 14.88 0.55 6.24
CA GLY A 134 16.05 0.32 5.41
C GLY A 134 15.91 0.86 3.99
N VAL A 135 14.73 0.78 3.36
CA VAL A 135 14.53 1.39 2.04
C VAL A 135 14.50 2.91 2.15
N ILE A 136 13.88 3.48 3.19
CA ILE A 136 13.95 4.91 3.47
C ILE A 136 15.42 5.36 3.63
N ALA A 137 16.20 4.63 4.43
CA ALA A 137 17.63 4.89 4.61
C ALA A 137 18.39 4.83 3.27
N LYS A 138 18.25 3.72 2.52
CA LYS A 138 18.88 3.52 1.21
C LYS A 138 18.54 4.66 0.23
N LYS A 139 17.25 5.01 0.14
CA LYS A 139 16.78 6.06 -0.77
C LYS A 139 17.30 7.43 -0.35
N SER A 140 17.30 7.74 0.94
CA SER A 140 17.82 9.01 1.46
C SER A 140 19.31 9.16 1.20
N THR A 141 20.12 8.12 1.47
CA THR A 141 21.56 8.13 1.18
C THR A 141 21.84 8.34 -0.29
N HIS A 142 21.21 7.57 -1.18
CA HIS A 142 21.43 7.71 -2.62
C HIS A 142 20.93 9.06 -3.15
N PHE A 143 19.81 9.56 -2.64
CA PHE A 143 19.28 10.87 -2.99
C PHE A 143 20.26 11.99 -2.63
N VAL A 144 20.77 12.00 -1.39
CA VAL A 144 21.76 13.00 -0.95
C VAL A 144 23.02 12.93 -1.83
N LEU A 145 23.58 11.73 -2.03
CA LEU A 145 24.75 11.54 -2.90
C LEU A 145 24.50 12.03 -4.33
N ALA A 146 23.30 11.83 -4.88
CA ALA A 146 22.95 12.27 -6.22
C ALA A 146 22.74 13.79 -6.34
N CYS A 147 22.54 14.49 -5.22
CA CYS A 147 22.43 15.94 -5.18
C CYS A 147 23.77 16.65 -4.94
N LEU A 148 24.82 15.92 -4.58
CA LEU A 148 26.17 16.48 -4.43
C LEU A 148 26.79 16.75 -5.81
N PRO A 149 27.72 17.73 -5.91
CA PRO A 149 28.57 17.86 -7.10
C PRO A 149 29.27 16.54 -7.42
N GLU A 150 29.46 16.22 -8.70
CA GLU A 150 29.93 14.91 -9.15
C GLU A 150 31.23 14.46 -8.46
N GLU A 151 32.24 15.34 -8.42
CA GLU A 151 33.53 15.06 -7.77
C GLU A 151 33.37 14.76 -6.26
N VAL A 152 32.52 15.54 -5.58
CA VAL A 152 32.21 15.36 -4.14
C VAL A 152 31.45 14.06 -3.92
N ALA A 153 30.50 13.73 -4.79
CA ALA A 153 29.72 12.49 -4.73
C ALA A 153 30.61 11.25 -4.90
N VAL A 154 31.59 11.29 -5.80
CA VAL A 154 32.58 10.21 -6.01
C VAL A 154 33.46 10.05 -4.77
N ALA A 155 34.01 11.16 -4.24
CA ALA A 155 34.82 11.13 -3.03
C ALA A 155 34.04 10.59 -1.82
N ALA A 156 32.80 11.04 -1.63
CA ALA A 156 31.92 10.58 -0.57
C ALA A 156 31.62 9.07 -0.68
N LYS A 157 31.34 8.57 -1.89
CA LYS A 157 31.12 7.12 -2.12
C LYS A 157 32.35 6.30 -1.74
N LEU A 158 33.54 6.74 -2.13
CA LEU A 158 34.80 6.06 -1.77
C LEU A 158 35.02 6.08 -0.25
N ALA A 159 34.81 7.22 0.40
CA ALA A 159 34.93 7.34 1.86
C ALA A 159 33.96 6.40 2.59
N ILE A 160 32.70 6.36 2.15
CA ILE A 160 31.67 5.46 2.69
C ILE A 160 32.07 3.99 2.51
N GLN A 161 32.54 3.61 1.32
CA GLN A 161 33.00 2.25 1.01
C GLN A 161 34.16 1.81 1.92
N VAL A 162 35.13 2.69 2.14
CA VAL A 162 36.27 2.44 3.03
C VAL A 162 35.80 2.27 4.48
N VAL A 163 34.98 3.19 4.98
CA VAL A 163 34.50 3.17 6.38
C VAL A 163 33.68 1.91 6.68
N LEU A 164 32.84 1.50 5.73
CA LEU A 164 32.01 0.29 5.82
C LEU A 164 32.75 -1.01 5.45
N SER A 165 33.97 -0.90 4.89
CA SER A 165 34.72 -2.04 4.36
C SER A 165 33.92 -2.82 3.32
N LYS A 166 33.33 -2.10 2.35
CA LYS A 166 32.50 -2.64 1.27
C LYS A 166 33.06 -2.25 -0.09
N ILE A 167 32.99 -3.16 -1.04
CA ILE A 167 33.43 -2.94 -2.43
C ILE A 167 32.43 -2.03 -3.19
N SER A 168 31.14 -2.09 -2.85
CA SER A 168 30.10 -1.27 -3.46
C SER A 168 28.94 -1.02 -2.48
N THR A 169 28.29 0.13 -2.62
CA THR A 169 27.05 0.47 -1.90
C THR A 169 25.85 -0.33 -2.42
N GLU A 170 25.92 -0.87 -3.64
CA GLU A 170 24.83 -1.68 -4.22
C GLU A 170 24.72 -3.07 -3.57
N ALA A 171 25.85 -3.59 -3.08
CA ALA A 171 25.94 -4.87 -2.37
C ALA A 171 25.55 -4.78 -0.89
N MET A 172 25.11 -3.60 -0.41
CA MET A 172 24.74 -3.40 0.98
C MET A 172 23.34 -3.94 1.28
N PHE A 173 23.20 -4.62 2.42
CA PHE A 173 21.92 -5.00 2.98
C PHE A 173 21.17 -3.78 3.52
N LEU A 174 19.83 -3.87 3.62
CA LEU A 174 18.99 -2.80 4.14
C LEU A 174 19.39 -2.38 5.56
N ARG A 175 19.82 -3.34 6.39
CA ARG A 175 20.37 -3.05 7.73
C ARG A 175 21.61 -2.16 7.68
N GLU A 176 22.51 -2.40 6.74
CA GLU A 176 23.77 -1.66 6.61
C GLU A 176 23.51 -0.21 6.19
N PHE A 177 22.44 0.06 5.42
CA PHE A 177 22.01 1.43 5.15
C PHE A 177 21.54 2.18 6.39
N ARG A 178 20.90 1.49 7.35
CA ARG A 178 20.49 2.13 8.63
C ARG A 178 21.71 2.48 9.48
N GLU A 179 22.71 1.60 9.52
CA GLU A 179 23.99 1.87 10.17
C GLU A 179 24.72 3.04 9.49
N LEU A 180 24.68 3.10 8.15
CA LEU A 180 25.23 4.21 7.38
C LEU A 180 24.55 5.54 7.71
N ILE A 181 23.22 5.61 7.77
CA ILE A 181 22.51 6.85 8.16
C ILE A 181 23.02 7.36 9.52
N ALA A 182 23.15 6.49 10.52
CA ALA A 182 23.68 6.89 11.82
C ALA A 182 25.11 7.47 11.73
N MET A 183 25.97 6.86 10.90
CA MET A 183 27.32 7.38 10.66
C MET A 183 27.31 8.72 9.93
N LEU A 184 26.44 8.91 8.95
CA LEU A 184 26.32 10.17 8.22
C LEU A 184 25.80 11.30 9.11
N VAL A 185 24.89 11.00 10.05
CA VAL A 185 24.48 11.95 11.08
C VAL A 185 25.64 12.28 12.02
N ALA A 186 26.38 11.27 12.48
CA ALA A 186 27.48 11.46 13.43
C ALA A 186 28.70 12.16 12.80
N CYS A 187 28.97 11.90 11.52
CA CYS A 187 30.13 12.35 10.77
C CYS A 187 29.70 12.84 9.37
N PRO A 188 29.06 14.01 9.27
CA PRO A 188 28.52 14.51 7.99
C PRO A 188 29.57 14.84 6.94
N SER A 189 30.81 15.08 7.36
CA SER A 189 31.97 15.26 6.49
C SER A 189 32.26 14.06 5.57
N LEU A 190 31.70 12.88 5.87
CA LEU A 190 31.72 11.74 4.95
C LEU A 190 30.97 12.02 3.64
N LEU A 191 30.04 12.97 3.63
CA LEU A 191 29.34 13.45 2.44
C LEU A 191 29.99 14.72 1.91
N SER A 192 30.08 15.74 2.75
CA SER A 192 30.66 17.04 2.42
C SER A 192 30.80 17.87 3.70
N GLU A 193 31.84 18.70 3.79
CA GLU A 193 31.97 19.71 4.86
C GLU A 193 30.91 20.81 4.73
N ASP A 194 30.45 21.09 3.50
CA ASP A 194 29.46 22.12 3.17
C ASP A 194 28.06 21.53 2.91
N LEU A 195 27.74 20.42 3.58
CA LEU A 195 26.46 19.73 3.38
C LEU A 195 25.28 20.64 3.80
N ASP A 196 24.33 20.85 2.87
CA ASP A 196 23.17 21.72 3.10
C ASP A 196 22.39 21.25 4.36
N PRO A 197 21.98 22.19 5.25
CA PRO A 197 21.23 21.87 6.46
C PRO A 197 19.97 21.02 6.22
N VAL A 198 19.32 21.13 5.05
CA VAL A 198 18.13 20.33 4.72
C VAL A 198 18.45 18.84 4.60
N PHE A 199 19.62 18.49 4.06
CA PHE A 199 20.04 17.09 3.94
C PHE A 199 20.45 16.53 5.29
N MET A 200 21.10 17.35 6.14
CA MET A 200 21.36 16.94 7.51
C MET A 200 20.09 16.70 8.31
N LEU A 201 19.09 17.57 8.16
CA LEU A 201 17.80 17.39 8.79
C LEU A 201 17.09 16.12 8.30
N LEU A 202 17.12 15.83 6.98
CA LEU A 202 16.61 14.58 6.43
C LEU A 202 17.28 13.37 7.09
N LEU A 203 18.62 13.35 7.17
CA LEU A 203 19.37 12.24 7.77
C LEU A 203 19.08 12.08 9.26
N GLN A 204 18.98 13.17 10.03
CA GLN A 204 18.63 13.15 11.45
C GLN A 204 17.23 12.60 11.69
N LEU A 205 16.25 13.00 10.88
CA LEU A 205 14.88 12.51 10.99
C LEU A 205 14.78 11.02 10.59
N VAL A 206 15.52 10.58 9.56
CA VAL A 206 15.60 9.15 9.20
C VAL A 206 16.29 8.35 10.32
N GLN A 207 17.33 8.90 10.94
CA GLN A 207 17.99 8.24 12.08
C GLN A 207 17.06 8.12 13.28
N LEU A 208 16.29 9.17 13.58
CA LEU A 208 15.29 9.14 14.64
C LEU A 208 14.22 8.08 14.36
N LEU A 209 13.67 8.07 13.15
CA LEU A 209 12.72 7.04 12.70
C LEU A 209 13.32 5.63 12.86
N ASN A 210 14.56 5.43 12.41
CA ASN A 210 15.24 4.13 12.45
C ASN A 210 15.47 3.63 13.88
N ALA A 211 15.92 4.51 14.79
CA ALA A 211 16.21 4.17 16.18
C ALA A 211 14.92 3.92 16.96
N SER A 212 13.95 4.84 16.86
CA SER A 212 12.66 4.73 17.54
C SER A 212 11.86 3.51 17.07
N TRP A 213 11.97 3.10 15.80
CA TRP A 213 11.37 1.82 15.40
C TRP A 213 11.97 0.65 16.18
N ARG A 214 13.30 0.58 16.30
CA ARG A 214 13.94 -0.56 16.98
C ARG A 214 13.55 -0.61 18.44
N ALA A 215 13.67 0.52 19.14
CA ALA A 215 13.20 0.67 20.51
C ALA A 215 11.75 0.15 20.67
N ALA A 216 10.85 0.59 19.79
CA ALA A 216 9.46 0.14 19.80
C ALA A 216 9.27 -1.39 19.59
N LEU A 217 10.22 -2.08 18.97
CA LEU A 217 10.18 -3.54 18.79
C LEU A 217 10.81 -4.31 19.94
N THR A 218 11.96 -3.84 20.41
CA THR A 218 12.87 -4.62 21.24
C THR A 218 12.77 -4.31 22.71
N ASP A 219 12.22 -3.16 23.08
CA ASP A 219 12.17 -2.74 24.47
C ASP A 219 11.18 -3.60 25.26
N GLU A 220 11.57 -3.94 26.48
CA GLU A 220 10.89 -4.94 27.31
C GLU A 220 9.60 -4.38 27.90
N SER A 221 9.60 -3.11 28.31
CA SER A 221 8.42 -2.48 28.90
C SER A 221 7.42 -1.97 27.86
N PRO A 222 6.10 -2.11 28.09
CA PRO A 222 5.06 -1.48 27.27
C PRO A 222 5.25 0.04 27.10
N GLU A 223 5.63 0.72 28.18
CA GLU A 223 5.81 2.17 28.24
C GLU A 223 6.94 2.62 27.30
N GLU A 224 8.11 1.95 27.34
CA GLU A 224 9.22 2.23 26.42
C GLU A 224 8.80 2.03 24.97
N ARG A 225 8.11 0.93 24.68
CA ARG A 225 7.65 0.66 23.31
C ARG A 225 6.64 1.70 22.83
N SER A 226 5.72 2.13 23.70
CA SER A 226 4.75 3.18 23.37
C SER A 226 5.45 4.51 23.10
N GLY A 227 6.31 4.97 24.02
CA GLY A 227 7.05 6.21 23.84
C GLY A 227 7.92 6.23 22.58
N ALA A 228 8.57 5.10 22.27
CA ALA A 228 9.33 4.93 21.05
C ALA A 228 8.43 4.97 19.79
N ALA A 229 7.26 4.34 19.83
CA ALA A 229 6.30 4.38 18.73
C ALA A 229 5.74 5.80 18.49
N ALA A 230 5.50 6.59 19.55
CA ALA A 230 5.07 7.99 19.45
C ALA A 230 6.15 8.85 18.78
N THR A 231 7.39 8.72 19.25
CA THR A 231 8.56 9.41 18.67
C THR A 231 8.73 9.09 17.19
N MET A 232 8.53 7.83 16.82
CA MET A 232 8.62 7.39 15.44
C MET A 232 7.51 7.97 14.56
N GLN A 233 6.26 8.01 15.05
CA GLN A 233 5.14 8.60 14.31
C GLN A 233 5.38 10.10 14.06
N LEU A 234 5.90 10.83 15.06
CA LEU A 234 6.31 12.22 14.91
C LEU A 234 7.42 12.38 13.87
N ALA A 235 8.48 11.57 13.94
CA ALA A 235 9.57 11.59 12.97
C ALA A 235 9.06 11.34 11.53
N ALA A 236 8.17 10.37 11.34
CA ALA A 236 7.56 10.08 10.05
C ALA A 236 6.69 11.26 9.54
N SER A 237 5.94 11.89 10.44
CA SER A 237 5.08 13.05 10.13
C SER A 237 5.88 14.29 9.72
N LEU A 238 7.12 14.43 10.21
CA LEU A 238 8.06 15.46 9.76
C LEU A 238 8.77 15.08 8.46
N LEU A 239 9.20 13.82 8.31
CA LEU A 239 9.88 13.33 7.10
C LEU A 239 9.03 13.48 5.84
N GLY A 240 7.72 13.23 5.95
CA GLY A 240 6.78 13.31 4.85
C GLY A 240 6.82 14.61 4.04
N PRO A 241 6.40 15.74 4.64
CA PRO A 241 6.39 17.04 3.96
C PRO A 241 7.79 17.51 3.56
N LEU A 242 8.83 17.20 4.36
CA LEU A 242 10.21 17.53 3.99
C LEU A 242 10.65 16.79 2.72
N TYR A 243 10.41 15.48 2.67
CA TYR A 243 10.77 14.67 1.52
C TYR A 243 9.96 15.06 0.28
N GLU A 244 8.65 15.33 0.42
CA GLU A 244 7.82 15.79 -0.70
C GLU A 244 8.36 17.09 -1.32
N GLU A 245 8.86 18.02 -0.51
CA GLU A 245 9.46 19.27 -0.99
C GLU A 245 10.76 19.05 -1.76
N ILE A 246 11.66 18.20 -1.26
CA ILE A 246 13.01 18.00 -1.85
C ILE A 246 13.07 16.92 -2.94
N LYS A 247 12.10 16.00 -2.97
CA LYS A 247 11.99 14.90 -3.95
C LYS A 247 12.11 15.33 -5.41
N PRO A 248 11.59 16.49 -5.87
CA PRO A 248 11.78 16.94 -7.25
C PRO A 248 13.23 17.12 -7.69
N LEU A 249 14.19 17.14 -6.76
CA LEU A 249 15.63 17.15 -7.06
C LEU A 249 16.19 15.77 -7.40
N ASP A 250 15.48 14.69 -7.07
CA ASP A 250 15.96 13.32 -7.29
C ASP A 250 16.06 13.04 -8.80
N PRO A 251 17.28 12.84 -9.34
CA PRO A 251 17.44 12.63 -10.78
C PRO A 251 16.89 11.29 -11.25
N VAL A 252 16.71 10.32 -10.35
CA VAL A 252 16.35 8.93 -10.68
C VAL A 252 14.90 8.62 -10.33
N THR A 253 14.45 9.01 -9.13
CA THR A 253 13.16 8.57 -8.59
C THR A 253 12.16 9.67 -8.24
N LYS A 254 12.34 10.90 -8.76
CA LYS A 254 11.39 12.01 -8.57
C LYS A 254 9.93 11.66 -8.85
N ASP A 255 9.67 10.81 -9.85
CA ASP A 255 8.31 10.42 -10.25
C ASP A 255 7.77 9.19 -9.48
N ALA A 256 8.62 8.49 -8.72
CA ALA A 256 8.23 7.29 -7.99
C ALA A 256 7.65 7.63 -6.60
N ASN A 257 6.45 7.17 -6.26
CA ASN A 257 5.82 7.45 -4.94
C ASN A 257 6.22 6.45 -3.84
N VAL A 258 7.42 5.87 -3.95
CA VAL A 258 7.88 4.75 -3.13
C VAL A 258 8.17 5.14 -1.68
N PHE A 259 8.68 6.35 -1.44
CA PHE A 259 8.99 6.82 -0.08
C PHE A 259 7.73 6.97 0.79
N ASN A 260 6.64 7.48 0.20
CA ASN A 260 5.36 7.66 0.89
C ASN A 260 4.73 6.33 1.30
N LEU A 261 4.94 5.27 0.51
CA LEU A 261 4.49 3.92 0.85
C LEU A 261 5.15 3.43 2.15
N TYR A 262 6.44 3.67 2.33
CA TYR A 262 7.18 3.23 3.51
C TYR A 262 6.95 4.11 4.74
N LEU A 263 6.50 5.35 4.57
CA LEU A 263 6.07 6.22 5.67
C LEU A 263 4.63 5.92 6.15
N HIS A 264 3.82 5.20 5.38
CA HIS A 264 2.45 4.84 5.79
C HIS A 264 2.44 3.98 7.05
N ALA A 265 3.28 2.95 7.11
CA ALA A 265 3.37 2.04 8.24
C ALA A 265 3.67 2.74 9.59
N PRO A 266 4.72 3.57 9.71
CA PRO A 266 4.99 4.28 10.96
C PRO A 266 3.92 5.32 11.31
N ILE A 267 3.21 5.89 10.33
CA ILE A 267 2.17 6.88 10.58
C ILE A 267 0.84 6.23 11.02
N ALA A 268 0.46 5.12 10.38
CA ALA A 268 -0.89 4.57 10.46
C ALA A 268 -1.02 3.31 11.31
N HIS A 269 0.03 2.50 11.42
CA HIS A 269 -0.10 1.14 11.97
C HIS A 269 0.71 0.91 13.24
N VAL A 270 1.81 1.64 13.41
CA VAL A 270 2.81 1.22 14.37
C VAL A 270 2.38 1.36 15.82
N ARG A 271 1.64 2.43 16.18
CA ARG A 271 1.13 2.64 17.54
C ARG A 271 0.29 1.45 18.02
N HIS A 272 -0.50 0.86 17.12
CA HIS A 272 -1.28 -0.33 17.41
C HIS A 272 -0.43 -1.62 17.44
N GLN A 273 0.47 -1.78 16.47
CA GLN A 273 1.22 -3.03 16.33
C GLN A 273 2.28 -3.27 17.41
N VAL A 274 2.92 -2.20 17.90
CA VAL A 274 4.08 -2.32 18.79
C VAL A 274 3.96 -1.53 20.10
N GLY A 275 3.02 -0.59 20.19
CA GLY A 275 2.75 0.19 21.41
C GLY A 275 1.94 -0.57 22.46
N ASN A 276 1.23 0.15 23.32
CA ASN A 276 0.49 -0.43 24.46
C ASN A 276 -0.56 -1.48 24.07
N ASN A 277 -1.12 -1.38 22.87
CA ASN A 277 -2.12 -2.31 22.34
C ASN A 277 -1.52 -3.50 21.58
N ARG A 278 -0.20 -3.72 21.69
CA ARG A 278 0.49 -4.85 21.04
C ARG A 278 -0.15 -6.17 21.47
N SER A 279 -0.53 -6.98 20.49
CA SER A 279 -1.02 -8.34 20.72
C SER A 279 -0.01 -9.17 21.51
N SER A 280 -0.49 -10.08 22.37
CA SER A 280 0.32 -11.01 23.14
C SER A 280 1.05 -12.06 22.29
N VAL A 281 0.75 -12.13 20.99
CA VAL A 281 1.45 -13.00 20.03
C VAL A 281 2.87 -12.49 19.77
N ALA A 282 3.81 -13.41 19.60
CA ALA A 282 5.22 -13.09 19.32
C ALA A 282 5.36 -12.13 18.12
N TYR A 283 6.14 -11.07 18.29
CA TYR A 283 6.40 -10.10 17.23
C TYR A 283 7.60 -10.52 16.39
N VAL A 284 7.36 -11.06 15.19
CA VAL A 284 8.40 -11.53 14.27
C VAL A 284 8.54 -10.55 13.11
N SER A 285 9.47 -9.61 13.26
CA SER A 285 9.78 -8.66 12.19
C SER A 285 10.72 -9.27 11.14
N ASP A 286 10.70 -8.69 9.95
CA ASP A 286 11.72 -8.90 8.92
C ASP A 286 13.14 -8.53 9.38
N ASP A 287 13.28 -7.65 10.38
CA ASP A 287 14.57 -7.40 11.05
C ASP A 287 15.07 -8.63 11.82
N CYS A 288 14.17 -9.40 12.44
CA CYS A 288 14.54 -10.67 13.07
C CYS A 288 14.99 -11.69 12.00
N MET A 289 14.22 -11.78 10.90
CA MET A 289 14.49 -12.72 9.80
C MET A 289 15.82 -12.45 9.07
N GLU A 290 16.14 -11.21 8.68
CA GLU A 290 17.41 -10.90 8.00
C GLU A 290 18.63 -11.24 8.88
N GLY A 291 18.50 -11.09 10.20
CA GLY A 291 19.52 -11.54 11.15
C GLY A 291 19.77 -13.04 11.10
N HIS A 292 18.70 -13.85 11.10
CA HIS A 292 18.81 -15.29 10.97
C HIS A 292 19.36 -15.71 9.61
N ILE A 293 18.90 -15.09 8.50
CA ILE A 293 19.41 -15.35 7.15
C ILE A 293 20.91 -15.09 7.08
N ARG A 294 21.41 -14.00 7.69
CA ARG A 294 22.85 -13.71 7.77
C ARG A 294 23.61 -14.76 8.58
N GLY A 295 23.04 -15.23 9.70
CA GLY A 295 23.61 -16.30 10.52
C GLY A 295 23.73 -17.61 9.74
N VAL A 296 22.65 -18.00 9.05
CA VAL A 296 22.62 -19.15 8.14
C VAL A 296 23.64 -18.98 7.02
N GLY A 297 23.71 -17.81 6.38
CA GLY A 297 24.69 -17.53 5.33
C GLY A 297 26.14 -17.66 5.80
N ARG A 298 26.45 -17.19 7.02
CA ARG A 298 27.78 -17.37 7.62
C ARG A 298 28.08 -18.84 7.90
N TYR A 299 27.11 -19.58 8.44
CA TYR A 299 27.25 -21.02 8.65
C TYR A 299 27.54 -21.74 7.32
N LEU A 300 26.75 -21.49 6.28
CA LEU A 300 26.94 -22.10 4.97
C LEU A 300 28.31 -21.77 4.36
N TYR A 301 28.75 -20.52 4.50
CA TYR A 301 30.07 -20.09 4.03
C TYR A 301 31.22 -20.77 4.79
N ASN A 302 31.10 -20.88 6.12
CA ASN A 302 32.16 -21.41 6.98
C ASN A 302 32.18 -22.94 7.08
N ARG A 303 31.04 -23.63 6.90
CA ARG A 303 30.95 -25.09 7.03
C ARG A 303 31.84 -25.78 5.99
N GLY A 304 31.91 -25.22 4.77
CA GLY A 304 32.78 -25.69 3.69
C GLY A 304 32.79 -27.21 3.49
N GLY A 305 31.84 -27.77 2.75
CA GLY A 305 31.82 -29.22 2.48
C GLY A 305 30.81 -29.66 1.42
N CYS A 306 31.02 -30.86 0.86
CA CYS A 306 30.18 -31.48 -0.18
C CYS A 306 29.05 -32.37 0.40
N GLY A 307 28.61 -32.12 1.64
CA GLY A 307 27.54 -32.89 2.28
C GLY A 307 26.19 -32.69 1.59
N SER A 308 25.29 -33.65 1.74
CA SER A 308 23.94 -33.55 1.19
C SER A 308 23.15 -32.39 1.82
N GLN A 309 22.11 -31.87 1.15
CA GLN A 309 21.26 -30.81 1.73
C GLN A 309 20.65 -31.23 3.09
N ALA A 310 20.28 -32.50 3.24
CA ALA A 310 19.75 -33.03 4.49
C ALA A 310 20.78 -32.96 5.62
N GLU A 311 22.03 -33.30 5.32
CA GLU A 311 23.15 -33.22 6.26
C GLU A 311 23.47 -31.77 6.64
N VAL A 312 23.49 -30.85 5.66
CA VAL A 312 23.66 -29.41 5.90
C VAL A 312 22.59 -28.88 6.87
N LEU A 313 21.33 -29.27 6.67
CA LEU A 313 20.23 -28.80 7.49
C LEU A 313 20.19 -29.48 8.87
N ALA A 314 20.55 -30.76 8.96
CA ALA A 314 20.66 -31.48 10.23
C ALA A 314 21.77 -30.92 11.11
N ASP A 315 22.94 -30.65 10.54
CA ASP A 315 24.04 -29.99 11.25
C ASP A 315 23.65 -28.58 11.68
N LEU A 316 23.01 -27.80 10.80
CA LEU A 316 22.53 -26.46 11.13
C LEU A 316 21.54 -26.48 12.29
N ALA A 317 20.62 -27.45 12.32
CA ALA A 317 19.71 -27.64 13.45
C ALA A 317 20.47 -27.99 14.73
N GLY A 318 21.50 -28.85 14.64
CA GLY A 318 22.37 -29.20 15.78
C GLY A 318 23.19 -28.04 16.32
N VAL A 319 23.60 -27.08 15.47
CA VAL A 319 24.35 -25.88 15.88
C VAL A 319 23.50 -24.61 15.97
N GLN A 320 22.18 -24.72 15.81
CA GLN A 320 21.25 -23.58 15.77
C GLN A 320 21.40 -22.71 17.02
N ASP A 321 21.51 -23.33 18.20
CA ASP A 321 21.67 -22.60 19.46
C ASP A 321 23.04 -21.93 19.63
N ALA A 322 24.05 -22.32 18.86
CA ALA A 322 25.36 -21.67 18.86
C ALA A 322 25.48 -20.63 17.73
N MET A 323 24.81 -20.85 16.60
CA MET A 323 24.95 -20.05 15.36
C MET A 323 23.82 -19.04 15.15
N LEU A 324 22.60 -19.34 15.60
CA LEU A 324 21.38 -18.54 15.38
C LEU A 324 20.86 -17.88 16.65
N ASN A 325 21.21 -18.35 17.85
CA ASN A 325 20.97 -17.62 19.10
C ASN A 325 21.89 -16.39 19.18
N PHE A 326 21.51 -15.34 18.48
CA PHE A 326 22.01 -14.00 18.74
C PHE A 326 21.43 -13.50 20.07
N ARG A 327 21.83 -14.11 21.19
CA ARG A 327 21.49 -13.66 22.56
C ARG A 327 22.24 -12.39 22.96
N THR A 328 23.19 -11.92 22.15
CA THR A 328 23.79 -10.61 22.37
C THR A 328 22.74 -9.55 22.05
N PRO A 329 22.31 -8.73 23.03
CA PRO A 329 21.49 -7.57 22.76
C PRO A 329 22.22 -6.75 21.70
N ARG A 330 21.57 -6.54 20.55
CA ARG A 330 22.18 -5.92 19.38
C ARG A 330 22.39 -4.43 19.65
N SER A 331 23.47 -4.12 20.35
CA SER A 331 23.87 -2.81 20.86
C SER A 331 24.54 -1.90 19.81
N HIS A 332 24.17 -2.02 18.53
CA HIS A 332 24.74 -1.11 17.53
C HIS A 332 24.21 0.32 17.80
N PRO A 333 25.07 1.36 17.83
CA PRO A 333 24.63 2.72 18.18
C PRO A 333 23.51 3.27 17.29
N SER A 334 23.39 2.81 16.05
CA SER A 334 22.29 3.20 15.15
C SER A 334 20.90 2.77 15.63
N ALA A 335 20.82 1.85 16.60
CA ALA A 335 19.58 1.37 17.17
C ALA A 335 19.13 2.15 18.41
N LEU A 336 20.00 3.00 18.97
CA LEU A 336 19.74 3.70 20.22
C LEU A 336 19.10 5.06 19.94
N VAL A 337 18.10 5.43 20.74
CA VAL A 337 17.47 6.75 20.69
C VAL A 337 18.32 7.72 21.49
N PHE A 338 18.67 8.86 20.86
CA PHE A 338 19.47 9.92 21.47
C PHE A 338 18.71 11.24 21.60
N THR A 339 17.52 11.35 21.02
CA THR A 339 16.78 12.62 20.93
C THR A 339 15.86 12.78 22.12
N LYS A 340 15.95 13.93 22.80
CA LYS A 340 15.01 14.33 23.87
C LYS A 340 13.98 15.34 23.40
N VAL A 341 14.36 16.17 22.42
CA VAL A 341 13.53 17.29 21.99
C VAL A 341 13.55 17.41 20.46
N VAL A 342 12.39 17.67 19.88
CA VAL A 342 12.22 18.09 18.50
C VAL A 342 11.67 19.52 18.48
N ARG A 343 12.39 20.44 17.84
CA ARG A 343 11.98 21.83 17.68
C ARG A 343 11.55 22.07 16.23
N VAL A 344 10.31 22.48 15.99
CA VAL A 344 9.77 22.69 14.64
C VAL A 344 9.53 24.18 14.40
N CYS A 345 10.29 24.77 13.49
CA CYS A 345 10.16 26.18 13.16
C CYS A 345 8.89 26.47 12.35
N GLN A 346 8.27 27.64 12.52
CA GLN A 346 7.18 28.11 11.67
C GLN A 346 7.50 28.08 10.16
N CYS A 347 8.78 28.11 9.76
CA CYS A 347 9.15 28.00 8.35
C CYS A 347 8.62 26.71 7.70
N TRP A 348 8.35 25.65 8.48
CA TRP A 348 7.72 24.42 8.00
C TRP A 348 6.41 24.66 7.23
N LYS A 349 5.67 25.73 7.57
CA LYS A 349 4.45 26.15 6.86
C LYS A 349 4.71 26.47 5.37
N ARG A 350 5.96 26.73 4.97
CA ARG A 350 6.37 27.04 3.58
C ARG A 350 6.59 25.77 2.72
N LEU A 351 6.57 24.58 3.32
CA LEU A 351 6.73 23.32 2.59
C LEU A 351 5.48 23.02 1.76
N GLY A 352 5.65 22.80 0.45
CA GLY A 352 4.57 22.43 -0.45
C GLY A 352 3.40 23.44 -0.46
N ARG A 353 2.23 22.94 -0.88
CA ARG A 353 0.95 23.70 -0.80
C ARG A 353 0.19 23.43 0.50
N THR A 354 0.50 22.33 1.18
CA THR A 354 -0.18 21.86 2.39
C THR A 354 0.57 22.20 3.67
N GLY A 355 1.75 22.82 3.59
CA GLY A 355 2.60 23.13 4.74
C GLY A 355 1.88 23.72 5.97
N PRO A 356 0.95 24.69 5.83
CA PRO A 356 0.21 25.19 6.99
C PRO A 356 -0.65 24.12 7.67
N ALA A 357 -1.31 23.26 6.88
CA ALA A 357 -2.11 22.15 7.38
C ALA A 357 -1.23 21.04 7.97
N ASP A 358 -0.08 20.75 7.34
CA ASP A 358 0.88 19.76 7.84
C ASP A 358 1.46 20.22 9.19
N PHE A 359 1.84 21.49 9.32
CA PHE A 359 2.33 22.09 10.58
C PHE A 359 1.26 22.04 11.68
N ALA A 360 0.01 22.40 11.36
CA ALA A 360 -1.09 22.30 12.32
C ALA A 360 -1.34 20.84 12.75
N THR A 361 -1.24 19.89 11.82
CA THR A 361 -1.40 18.46 12.13
C THR A 361 -0.30 17.96 13.05
N ILE A 362 0.96 18.39 12.83
CA ILE A 362 2.08 18.06 13.72
C ILE A 362 1.86 18.65 15.12
N ALA A 363 1.38 19.89 15.22
CA ALA A 363 1.06 20.51 16.49
C ALA A 363 -0.05 19.76 17.24
N ASN A 364 -1.12 19.36 16.54
CA ASN A 364 -2.20 18.58 17.13
C ASN A 364 -1.71 17.18 17.55
N LEU A 365 -0.90 16.51 16.74
CA LEU A 365 -0.28 15.24 17.11
C LEU A 365 0.52 15.37 18.43
N ALA A 366 1.34 16.42 18.56
CA ALA A 366 2.16 16.64 19.74
C ALA A 366 1.35 17.07 20.98
N ARG A 367 0.20 17.71 20.79
CA ARG A 367 -0.70 18.14 21.88
C ARG A 367 -1.60 17.02 22.37
N ASP A 368 -2.12 16.22 21.45
CA ASP A 368 -3.18 15.24 21.72
C ASP A 368 -2.63 13.85 22.08
N ASP A 369 -1.36 13.56 21.76
CA ASP A 369 -0.72 12.28 22.10
C ASP A 369 -0.20 12.28 23.54
N ALA A 370 -0.61 11.28 24.33
CA ALA A 370 -0.27 11.17 25.75
C ALA A 370 1.22 10.94 26.05
N GLU A 371 2.00 10.47 25.07
CA GLU A 371 3.44 10.22 25.22
C GLU A 371 4.29 11.45 24.87
N LEU A 372 3.72 12.44 24.19
CA LEU A 372 4.41 13.64 23.74
C LEU A 372 4.03 14.82 24.62
N LYS A 373 4.94 15.78 24.76
CA LYS A 373 4.64 17.03 25.44
C LYS A 373 4.99 18.20 24.54
N LEU A 374 3.99 18.99 24.18
CA LEU A 374 4.18 20.27 23.51
C LEU A 374 4.29 21.37 24.58
N ASP A 375 5.42 22.08 24.61
CA ASP A 375 5.60 23.24 25.48
C ASP A 375 5.11 24.51 24.76
N ASP A 376 4.28 25.30 25.45
CA ASP A 376 3.75 26.56 24.91
C ASP A 376 4.81 27.67 25.00
N HIS A 377 5.35 28.07 23.85
CA HIS A 377 6.19 29.26 23.73
C HIS A 377 5.35 30.48 23.33
N GLU A 378 5.48 31.58 24.09
CA GLU A 378 4.62 32.78 24.00
C GLU A 378 4.62 33.47 22.62
N ASP A 379 5.67 33.28 21.82
CA ASP A 379 5.85 33.91 20.51
C ASP A 379 5.31 33.07 19.33
N GLY A 380 4.91 31.82 19.61
CA GLY A 380 4.37 30.86 18.63
C GLY A 380 5.30 30.53 17.46
N GLN A 381 6.57 30.97 17.50
CA GLN A 381 7.52 30.88 16.39
C GLN A 381 8.05 29.46 16.17
N GLU A 382 7.88 28.59 17.16
CA GLU A 382 8.25 27.18 17.09
C GLU A 382 7.26 26.28 17.83
N LEU A 383 7.25 25.00 17.46
CA LEU A 383 6.72 23.92 18.29
C LEU A 383 7.90 23.30 19.03
N PHE A 384 7.88 23.36 20.36
CA PHE A 384 8.88 22.69 21.19
C PHE A 384 8.27 21.39 21.72
N ILE A 385 8.68 20.27 21.14
CA ILE A 385 8.10 18.96 21.42
C ILE A 385 9.12 18.15 22.20
N THR A 386 8.83 17.94 23.48
CA THR A 386 9.58 17.04 24.36
C THR A 386 9.16 15.60 24.09
N LEU A 387 10.15 14.73 23.87
CA LEU A 387 9.97 13.30 23.58
C LEU A 387 10.00 12.46 24.86
N PRO A 388 9.37 11.27 24.87
CA PRO A 388 9.43 10.36 26.01
C PRO A 388 10.82 9.70 26.14
N LEU A 389 10.98 8.84 27.15
CA LEU A 389 12.17 7.99 27.36
C LEU A 389 13.46 8.74 27.70
N HIS A 390 13.35 9.85 28.44
CA HIS A 390 14.52 10.66 28.82
C HIS A 390 15.61 9.87 29.54
N ASP A 391 15.24 8.94 30.42
CA ASP A 391 16.19 8.10 31.18
C ASP A 391 16.94 7.16 30.23
N VAL A 392 16.22 6.46 29.36
CA VAL A 392 16.81 5.60 28.31
C VAL A 392 17.74 6.41 27.40
N VAL A 393 17.37 7.64 27.03
CA VAL A 393 18.22 8.53 26.24
C VAL A 393 19.48 8.95 27.00
N ASP A 394 19.38 9.21 28.30
CA ASP A 394 20.54 9.54 29.13
C ASP A 394 21.48 8.35 29.26
N GLU A 395 20.96 7.16 29.57
CA GLU A 395 21.71 5.89 29.60
C GLU A 395 22.40 5.62 28.27
N ASN A 396 21.66 5.72 27.16
CA ASN A 396 22.20 5.61 25.81
C ASN A 396 23.32 6.61 25.55
N GLY A 397 23.31 7.77 26.22
CA GLY A 397 24.33 8.82 26.16
C GLY A 397 25.52 8.65 27.11
N GLN A 398 25.46 7.82 28.15
CA GLN A 398 26.52 7.70 29.17
C GLN A 398 27.77 7.00 28.61
N ARG A 399 28.98 7.56 28.80
CA ARG A 399 30.23 6.95 28.29
C ARG A 399 30.38 5.50 28.76
N ARG A 400 30.53 4.54 27.83
CA ARG A 400 30.73 3.14 28.20
C ARG A 400 32.10 2.95 28.85
N ARG A 401 32.14 2.11 29.88
CA ARG A 401 33.36 1.72 30.60
C ARG A 401 33.50 0.19 30.59
N ASN A 402 34.74 -0.28 30.60
CA ASN A 402 35.08 -1.67 30.88
C ASN A 402 34.91 -1.95 32.39
N ASP A 403 35.01 -3.22 32.79
CA ASP A 403 34.85 -3.64 34.20
C ASP A 403 35.90 -3.00 35.13
N ASP A 404 37.06 -2.63 34.59
CA ASP A 404 38.13 -1.90 35.28
C ASP A 404 37.89 -0.37 35.37
N GLY A 405 36.74 0.11 34.89
CA GLY A 405 36.38 1.53 34.85
C GLY A 405 37.02 2.34 33.73
N SER A 406 37.91 1.75 32.92
CA SER A 406 38.53 2.42 31.77
C SER A 406 37.49 2.66 30.66
N PRO A 407 37.61 3.74 29.86
CA PRO A 407 36.64 4.02 28.81
C PRO A 407 36.77 3.04 27.64
N VAL A 408 35.62 2.56 27.14
CA VAL A 408 35.57 1.75 25.92
C VAL A 408 36.01 2.59 24.72
N LEU A 409 36.89 2.03 23.87
CA LEU A 409 37.36 2.67 22.63
C LEU A 409 36.82 1.94 21.39
N GLY A 410 36.89 2.61 20.24
CA GLY A 410 36.59 2.02 18.93
C GLY A 410 35.46 2.71 18.16
N LYS A 411 35.22 2.22 16.93
CA LYS A 411 34.29 2.83 15.97
C LYS A 411 32.87 3.01 16.53
N LYS A 412 32.37 2.03 17.28
CA LYS A 412 31.02 2.08 17.87
C LYS A 412 30.89 3.17 18.94
N GLU A 413 31.89 3.34 19.81
CA GLU A 413 31.83 4.39 20.83
C GLU A 413 32.02 5.79 20.19
N ALA A 414 32.86 5.91 19.18
CA ALA A 414 32.99 7.15 18.41
C ALA A 414 31.65 7.55 17.74
N LEU A 415 30.97 6.58 17.11
CA LEU A 415 29.65 6.77 16.53
C LEU A 415 28.63 7.22 17.59
N ARG A 416 28.61 6.54 18.75
CA ARG A 416 27.72 6.87 19.86
C ARG A 416 27.94 8.29 20.38
N ARG A 417 29.19 8.70 20.54
CA ARG A 417 29.56 10.08 20.91
C ARG A 417 29.05 11.10 19.88
N GLY A 418 29.23 10.83 18.59
CA GLY A 418 28.76 11.70 17.51
C GLY A 418 27.24 11.83 17.50
N LEU A 419 26.52 10.71 17.64
CA LEU A 419 25.05 10.70 17.75
C LEU A 419 24.56 11.47 18.98
N ARG A 420 25.15 11.23 20.16
CA ARG A 420 24.79 11.98 21.38
C ARG A 420 24.93 13.49 21.20
N GLN A 421 25.89 13.95 20.42
CA GLN A 421 26.08 15.38 20.17
C GLN A 421 25.09 15.92 19.12
N ARG A 422 24.93 15.20 18.00
CA ARG A 422 24.19 15.68 16.82
C ARG A 422 22.72 15.29 16.77
N GLN A 423 22.29 14.33 17.58
CA GLN A 423 20.92 13.79 17.57
C GLN A 423 20.16 14.14 18.86
N LYS A 424 20.80 14.77 19.87
CA LYS A 424 20.17 15.14 21.15
C LYS A 424 18.93 16.02 20.99
N VAL A 425 19.04 17.01 20.10
CA VAL A 425 17.95 17.90 19.72
C VAL A 425 17.88 17.90 18.21
N VAL A 426 16.71 17.57 17.65
CA VAL A 426 16.47 17.71 16.22
C VAL A 426 15.76 19.04 15.98
N VAL A 427 16.41 19.93 15.24
CA VAL A 427 15.86 21.26 14.93
C VAL A 427 15.35 21.26 13.50
N ALA A 428 14.05 21.06 13.32
CA ALA A 428 13.35 21.10 12.05
C ALA A 428 13.19 22.56 11.57
N CYS A 429 14.28 23.13 11.08
CA CYS A 429 14.36 24.50 10.61
C CYS A 429 15.30 24.61 9.41
N PHE A 430 14.78 25.08 8.28
CA PHE A 430 15.57 25.37 7.09
C PHE A 430 15.77 26.88 6.84
N CYS A 431 15.10 27.76 7.60
CA CYS A 431 15.24 29.20 7.46
C CYS A 431 16.35 29.83 8.34
N GLY A 432 17.03 29.02 9.15
CA GLY A 432 18.10 29.50 10.02
C GLY A 432 17.68 30.08 11.37
N LYS A 433 16.44 30.57 11.52
CA LYS A 433 15.98 31.29 12.73
C LYS A 433 16.22 30.54 14.05
N LEU A 434 16.03 29.22 14.07
CA LEU A 434 16.24 28.41 15.28
C LEU A 434 17.65 27.86 15.43
N THR A 435 18.41 27.79 14.33
CA THR A 435 19.74 27.15 14.29
C THR A 435 20.88 28.15 14.30
N GLY A 436 20.62 29.43 13.99
CA GLY A 436 21.65 30.45 13.79
C GLY A 436 22.46 30.29 12.50
N VAL A 437 22.10 29.33 11.64
CA VAL A 437 22.76 29.05 10.35
C VAL A 437 22.04 29.79 9.23
N ALA A 438 22.70 30.03 8.10
CA ALA A 438 22.05 30.59 6.91
C ALA A 438 20.85 29.73 6.43
N GLU A 439 19.86 30.37 5.81
CA GLU A 439 18.74 29.68 5.17
C GLU A 439 19.24 28.71 4.09
N SER A 440 18.65 27.50 4.04
CA SER A 440 19.00 26.45 3.08
C SER A 440 18.89 26.96 1.64
N PRO A 441 20.01 27.03 0.88
CA PRO A 441 19.99 27.37 -0.54
C PRO A 441 19.09 26.44 -1.36
N ILE A 442 19.03 25.16 -0.99
CA ILE A 442 18.21 24.16 -1.68
C ILE A 442 16.71 24.48 -1.56
N ILE A 443 16.24 24.82 -0.35
CA ILE A 443 14.83 25.18 -0.17
C ILE A 443 14.49 26.49 -0.89
N GLN A 444 15.40 27.47 -0.91
CA GLN A 444 15.20 28.68 -1.70
C GLN A 444 15.08 28.38 -3.20
N LEU A 445 15.93 27.51 -3.74
CA LEU A 445 15.88 27.08 -5.14
C LEU A 445 14.54 26.42 -5.47
N LEU A 446 14.07 25.51 -4.61
CA LEU A 446 12.80 24.81 -4.79
C LEU A 446 11.61 25.75 -4.73
N ALA A 447 11.59 26.69 -3.78
CA ALA A 447 10.57 27.72 -3.70
C ALA A 447 10.52 28.58 -4.99
N ARG A 448 11.68 29.00 -5.51
CA ARG A 448 11.76 29.74 -6.78
C ARG A 448 11.24 28.92 -7.96
N ARG A 449 11.62 27.64 -8.07
CA ARG A 449 11.12 26.73 -9.11
C ARG A 449 9.59 26.57 -9.06
N ARG A 450 9.01 26.47 -7.86
CA ARG A 450 7.55 26.41 -7.66
C ARG A 450 6.85 27.67 -8.18
N VAL A 451 7.36 28.84 -7.84
CA VAL A 451 6.80 30.13 -8.31
C VAL A 451 6.90 30.25 -9.82
N SER A 452 8.06 29.93 -10.41
CA SER A 452 8.25 29.97 -11.86
C SER A 452 7.31 29.01 -12.59
N LYS A 453 7.14 27.79 -12.07
CA LYS A 453 6.20 26.82 -12.64
C LYS A 453 4.75 27.29 -12.54
N ALA A 454 4.33 27.79 -11.38
CA ALA A 454 2.98 28.33 -11.19
C ALA A 454 2.69 29.51 -12.14
N ARG A 455 3.68 30.38 -12.37
CA ARG A 455 3.57 31.48 -13.34
C ARG A 455 3.45 30.96 -14.77
N ALA A 456 4.23 29.96 -15.15
CA ALA A 456 4.14 29.33 -16.46
C ALA A 456 2.78 28.66 -16.69
N ASP A 457 2.26 27.93 -15.69
CA ASP A 457 0.95 27.28 -15.73
C ASP A 457 -0.19 28.31 -15.83
N ALA A 458 -0.07 29.46 -15.16
CA ALA A 458 -1.04 30.55 -15.24
C ALA A 458 -1.05 31.21 -16.63
N LEU A 459 0.12 31.43 -17.24
CA LEU A 459 0.25 31.99 -18.59
C LEU A 459 -0.32 31.05 -19.67
N THR A 460 -0.10 29.73 -19.53
CA THR A 460 -0.71 28.74 -20.46
C THR A 460 -2.23 28.65 -20.30
N LYS A 461 -2.76 28.82 -19.07
CA LYS A 461 -4.21 28.94 -18.85
C LYS A 461 -4.81 30.23 -19.43
N ALA A 462 -4.11 31.36 -19.35
CA ALA A 462 -4.56 32.61 -19.96
C ALA A 462 -4.59 32.51 -21.49
N GLN A 463 -3.54 31.95 -22.11
CA GLN A 463 -3.45 31.75 -23.56
C GLN A 463 -4.45 30.73 -24.13
N SER A 464 -4.98 29.82 -23.29
CA SER A 464 -6.05 28.89 -23.69
C SER A 464 -7.46 29.41 -23.39
N GLY A 465 -7.59 30.48 -22.60
CA GLY A 465 -8.86 31.15 -22.30
C GLY A 465 -9.24 32.26 -23.29
N GLU A 466 -8.27 32.87 -23.98
CA GLU A 466 -8.51 33.96 -24.94
C GLU A 466 -9.08 33.50 -26.30
N GLY A 467 -9.30 32.20 -26.51
CA GLY A 467 -9.89 31.65 -27.74
C GLY A 467 -11.40 31.41 -27.70
N ALA A 468 -12.10 31.75 -26.61
CA ALA A 468 -13.52 31.39 -26.39
C ALA A 468 -14.48 32.59 -26.37
N THR A 469 -14.15 33.69 -27.04
CA THR A 469 -15.07 34.81 -27.25
C THR A 469 -15.00 35.29 -28.70
N GLY A 470 -15.87 34.74 -29.55
CA GLY A 470 -16.09 35.26 -30.90
C GLY A 470 -16.64 34.24 -31.89
N ALA A 471 -17.98 34.20 -32.02
CA ALA A 471 -18.77 33.99 -33.25
C ALA A 471 -20.09 33.27 -32.93
N ALA A 472 -21.11 34.07 -32.60
CA ALA A 472 -22.47 33.73 -32.94
C ALA A 472 -22.69 34.16 -34.41
N GLU A 473 -23.16 33.23 -35.25
CA GLU A 473 -24.18 33.44 -36.30
C GLU A 473 -24.22 32.26 -37.31
N GLY A 474 -25.42 31.71 -37.54
CA GLY A 474 -25.87 31.37 -38.89
C GLY A 474 -25.82 29.92 -39.41
N ARG A 475 -27.03 29.34 -39.54
CA ARG A 475 -27.54 28.46 -40.63
C ARG A 475 -27.36 26.92 -40.62
N ALA A 476 -28.53 26.31 -40.37
CA ALA A 476 -29.18 25.13 -40.92
C ALA A 476 -28.61 24.33 -42.13
N ALA A 477 -28.83 23.00 -42.04
CA ALA A 477 -29.48 22.09 -43.00
C ALA A 477 -28.66 20.91 -43.57
N ARG A 478 -29.27 19.70 -43.45
CA ARG A 478 -29.10 18.44 -44.24
C ARG A 478 -27.71 17.76 -44.17
N GLY A 479 -27.55 16.45 -44.19
CA GLY A 479 -28.44 15.31 -44.38
C GLY A 479 -27.63 14.14 -44.96
N SER A 480 -27.84 12.93 -44.41
CA SER A 480 -27.74 11.60 -45.05
C SER A 480 -26.39 11.02 -45.55
N ASN A 481 -26.31 9.69 -45.35
CA ASN A 481 -25.52 8.66 -46.06
C ASN A 481 -24.02 8.53 -45.73
N ARG A 482 -23.39 7.34 -45.76
CA ARG A 482 -23.79 5.91 -45.82
C ARG A 482 -22.47 5.13 -45.66
N SER A 483 -22.54 3.99 -44.98
CA SER A 483 -21.73 2.76 -45.08
C SER A 483 -20.35 2.79 -45.78
N THR A 484 -19.33 2.23 -45.12
CA THR A 484 -18.55 1.11 -45.68
C THR A 484 -17.75 0.37 -44.61
N ALA A 485 -17.84 -0.96 -44.66
CA ALA A 485 -17.04 -1.91 -43.92
C ALA A 485 -15.66 -2.07 -44.57
N SER A 486 -14.65 -2.41 -43.78
CA SER A 486 -13.49 -3.16 -44.26
C SER A 486 -12.99 -4.13 -43.20
N THR A 487 -13.24 -5.40 -43.50
CA THR A 487 -12.70 -6.61 -42.91
C THR A 487 -11.17 -6.61 -42.99
N GLY A 488 -10.51 -7.02 -41.91
CA GLY A 488 -9.05 -7.21 -41.86
C GLY A 488 -8.70 -8.37 -40.93
N THR A 489 -8.81 -9.59 -41.46
CA THR A 489 -8.26 -10.82 -40.89
C THR A 489 -6.74 -10.83 -41.00
N GLY A 490 -6.03 -11.23 -39.95
CA GLY A 490 -4.58 -11.42 -40.01
C GLY A 490 -3.97 -12.03 -38.75
N GLY A 491 -3.96 -13.37 -38.70
CA GLY A 491 -2.85 -14.22 -38.26
C GLY A 491 -2.21 -14.00 -36.89
N MET A 492 -2.46 -14.94 -35.98
CA MET A 492 -1.57 -15.24 -34.85
C MET A 492 -0.23 -15.81 -35.33
N ALA A 493 0.87 -15.35 -34.74
CA ALA A 493 2.11 -16.11 -34.64
C ALA A 493 2.47 -16.23 -33.16
N ILE A 494 2.63 -17.48 -32.74
CA ILE A 494 2.97 -17.95 -31.41
C ILE A 494 4.49 -18.04 -31.35
N SER A 495 5.11 -17.65 -30.23
CA SER A 495 6.42 -18.19 -29.83
C SER A 495 6.52 -18.16 -28.30
N GLU A 496 6.86 -19.33 -27.78
CA GLU A 496 6.93 -19.70 -26.37
C GLU A 496 8.19 -19.17 -25.67
N ALA A 497 8.19 -19.36 -24.35
CA ALA A 497 9.10 -18.87 -23.34
C ALA A 497 10.53 -19.48 -23.38
N SER A 498 11.51 -18.72 -22.87
CA SER A 498 12.55 -19.26 -21.98
C SER A 498 13.36 -18.16 -21.26
N SER A 499 13.34 -18.25 -19.93
CA SER A 499 14.46 -18.22 -18.95
C SER A 499 15.61 -17.19 -18.97
N PHE A 500 15.73 -16.49 -17.83
CA PHE A 500 16.91 -16.01 -17.10
C PHE A 500 18.31 -15.92 -17.77
N SER A 501 18.94 -14.73 -17.75
CA SER A 501 20.22 -14.41 -17.03
C SER A 501 20.98 -13.20 -17.62
N GLY A 502 21.61 -12.40 -16.75
CA GLY A 502 22.93 -11.77 -17.01
C GLY A 502 22.95 -10.39 -17.69
N GLY A 503 23.69 -9.44 -17.09
CA GLY A 503 23.80 -8.04 -17.52
C GLY A 503 24.81 -7.76 -18.64
N GLY A 504 24.89 -6.49 -19.05
CA GLY A 504 25.91 -5.99 -19.99
C GLY A 504 25.48 -4.75 -20.77
N THR A 505 26.19 -3.66 -20.58
CA THR A 505 26.10 -2.34 -21.23
C THR A 505 26.42 -2.34 -22.73
N ALA A 506 25.74 -1.51 -23.54
CA ALA A 506 26.33 -0.54 -24.51
C ALA A 506 25.29 0.06 -25.49
N GLU A 507 25.27 1.39 -25.50
CA GLU A 507 25.18 2.35 -26.63
C GLU A 507 24.56 2.02 -28.02
N ARG A 508 23.67 2.95 -28.42
CA ARG A 508 23.62 3.73 -29.69
C ARG A 508 22.96 3.13 -30.95
N GLY A 509 21.90 3.82 -31.39
CA GLY A 509 21.68 4.17 -32.80
C GLY A 509 20.37 3.72 -33.43
N GLY A 510 19.62 4.69 -33.99
CA GLY A 510 18.57 4.41 -34.99
C GLY A 510 17.28 5.19 -34.80
N GLY A 511 17.29 6.49 -35.12
CA GLY A 511 16.09 7.28 -35.24
C GLY A 511 15.28 6.89 -36.48
N VAL A 512 13.95 6.98 -36.37
CA VAL A 512 13.06 7.22 -37.51
C VAL A 512 12.07 8.28 -37.06
N GLU A 513 12.22 9.47 -37.63
CA GLU A 513 11.28 10.56 -37.55
C GLU A 513 9.97 10.18 -38.26
N SER A 514 8.83 10.51 -37.66
CA SER A 514 7.63 10.79 -38.43
C SER A 514 6.89 11.97 -37.82
N SER A 515 7.09 13.10 -38.48
CA SER A 515 6.17 14.20 -38.76
C SER A 515 5.13 14.59 -37.71
N ALA A 516 5.36 15.77 -37.13
CA ALA A 516 4.36 16.58 -36.48
C ALA A 516 3.28 17.05 -37.47
N SER A 517 2.02 16.92 -37.07
CA SER A 517 0.93 17.79 -37.53
C SER A 517 0.26 18.39 -36.29
N GLU A 518 0.19 19.71 -36.26
CA GLU A 518 -0.18 20.52 -35.12
C GLU A 518 -1.70 20.58 -34.87
N ARG A 519 -2.02 20.59 -33.57
CA ARG A 519 -3.07 21.37 -32.88
C ARG A 519 -4.54 21.22 -33.27
N SER A 520 -5.30 20.61 -32.34
CA SER A 520 -6.47 21.26 -31.74
C SER A 520 -6.67 20.84 -30.26
N GLY A 521 -6.91 21.85 -29.41
CA GLY A 521 -7.59 21.79 -28.10
C GLY A 521 -7.17 20.73 -27.07
N LEU A 522 -6.23 21.06 -26.18
CA LEU A 522 -5.88 20.24 -25.01
C LEU A 522 -6.86 20.48 -23.83
N GLN A 523 -7.95 19.72 -23.82
CA GLN A 523 -8.40 19.07 -22.57
C GLN A 523 -7.51 17.82 -22.39
N PRO A 524 -7.16 17.38 -21.16
CA PRO A 524 -6.53 16.08 -20.99
C PRO A 524 -7.48 15.03 -21.55
N LYS A 525 -7.22 14.53 -22.77
CA LYS A 525 -8.01 13.47 -23.40
C LYS A 525 -7.93 12.26 -22.48
N VAL A 526 -8.95 12.08 -21.64
CA VAL A 526 -9.18 10.84 -20.92
C VAL A 526 -9.34 9.80 -22.01
N SER A 527 -8.35 8.92 -22.18
CA SER A 527 -8.47 7.83 -23.14
C SER A 527 -9.76 7.05 -22.83
N SER A 528 -10.44 6.54 -23.85
CA SER A 528 -11.63 5.69 -23.65
C SER A 528 -11.36 4.51 -22.71
N SER A 529 -10.09 4.09 -22.60
CA SER A 529 -9.61 3.10 -21.62
C SER A 529 -9.49 3.62 -20.18
N LYS A 530 -9.15 4.89 -19.94
CA LYS A 530 -9.15 5.50 -18.60
C LYS A 530 -10.57 5.77 -18.13
N ALA A 531 -11.41 6.39 -18.96
CA ALA A 531 -12.82 6.67 -18.63
C ALA A 531 -13.57 5.37 -18.26
N ARG A 532 -13.34 4.30 -19.02
CA ARG A 532 -13.90 2.96 -18.72
C ARG A 532 -13.38 2.38 -17.40
N ARG A 533 -12.08 2.48 -17.11
CA ARG A 533 -11.52 2.02 -15.83
C ARG A 533 -12.10 2.79 -14.66
N ASP A 534 -12.29 4.10 -14.82
CA ASP A 534 -12.85 4.96 -13.80
C ASP A 534 -14.34 4.63 -13.59
N ALA A 535 -15.10 4.39 -14.67
CA ALA A 535 -16.50 3.94 -14.60
C ALA A 535 -16.66 2.59 -13.89
N ILE A 536 -15.82 1.59 -14.22
CA ILE A 536 -15.79 0.31 -13.49
C ILE A 536 -15.45 0.53 -12.02
N GLY A 537 -14.48 1.42 -11.73
CA GLY A 537 -14.11 1.78 -10.37
C GLY A 537 -15.28 2.33 -9.55
N LEU A 538 -16.03 3.27 -10.14
CA LEU A 538 -17.16 3.93 -9.52
C LEU A 538 -18.39 3.02 -9.35
N SER A 539 -18.54 1.97 -10.17
CA SER A 539 -19.68 1.05 -10.06
C SER A 539 -19.52 0.02 -8.94
N MET A 540 -18.30 -0.30 -8.50
CA MET A 540 -18.06 -1.40 -7.53
C MET A 540 -18.86 -1.29 -6.23
N PRO A 541 -18.94 -0.12 -5.56
CA PRO A 541 -19.72 0.01 -4.33
C PRO A 541 -21.21 -0.34 -4.50
N SER A 542 -21.78 -0.16 -5.70
CA SER A 542 -23.19 -0.49 -5.97
C SER A 542 -23.50 -2.00 -6.00
N HIS A 543 -22.46 -2.84 -6.06
CA HIS A 543 -22.59 -4.30 -6.03
C HIS A 543 -22.44 -4.87 -4.61
N LEU A 544 -22.27 -4.03 -3.59
CA LEU A 544 -22.28 -4.46 -2.21
C LEU A 544 -23.71 -4.80 -1.75
N PRO A 545 -23.89 -5.88 -0.99
CA PRO A 545 -25.16 -6.15 -0.30
C PRO A 545 -25.45 -5.08 0.78
N PRO A 546 -26.70 -4.99 1.26
CA PRO A 546 -27.08 -4.11 2.36
C PRO A 546 -26.29 -4.38 3.65
N CYS A 547 -26.20 -3.37 4.52
CA CYS A 547 -25.38 -3.44 5.72
C CYS A 547 -25.84 -4.53 6.69
N TRP A 548 -27.16 -4.72 6.83
CA TRP A 548 -27.72 -5.78 7.68
C TRP A 548 -27.29 -7.18 7.23
N LEU A 549 -27.18 -7.41 5.92
CA LEU A 549 -26.77 -8.72 5.38
C LEU A 549 -25.28 -8.94 5.58
N LEU A 550 -24.46 -7.88 5.44
CA LEU A 550 -23.04 -7.95 5.73
C LEU A 550 -22.75 -8.27 7.20
N ALA A 551 -23.51 -7.69 8.12
CA ALA A 551 -23.38 -7.97 9.55
C ALA A 551 -23.73 -9.43 9.91
N LEU A 552 -24.59 -10.08 9.13
CA LEU A 552 -24.91 -11.51 9.31
C LEU A 552 -23.86 -12.43 8.67
N VAL A 553 -23.19 -11.98 7.60
CA VAL A 553 -22.20 -12.80 6.86
C VAL A 553 -20.78 -12.64 7.41
N PHE A 554 -20.42 -11.45 7.86
CA PHE A 554 -19.09 -11.13 8.39
C PHE A 554 -19.19 -10.80 9.88
N THR A 555 -18.39 -11.52 10.68
CA THR A 555 -18.30 -11.35 12.13
C THR A 555 -17.61 -10.04 12.53
N ASN A 556 -16.69 -9.54 11.72
CA ASN A 556 -15.97 -8.29 11.95
C ASN A 556 -16.46 -7.19 11.00
N SER A 557 -16.96 -6.08 11.55
CA SER A 557 -17.53 -4.97 10.78
C SER A 557 -16.50 -4.10 10.06
N VAL A 558 -15.22 -4.13 10.46
CA VAL A 558 -14.12 -3.42 9.79
C VAL A 558 -13.93 -3.83 8.33
N VAL A 559 -14.39 -5.02 7.98
CA VAL A 559 -14.36 -5.51 6.59
C VAL A 559 -15.20 -4.61 5.67
N TYR A 560 -16.25 -3.96 6.18
CA TYR A 560 -17.22 -3.20 5.37
C TYR A 560 -17.52 -1.79 5.85
N ASP A 561 -17.24 -1.42 7.11
CA ASP A 561 -17.57 -0.10 7.67
C ASP A 561 -16.78 1.04 7.05
N THR A 562 -15.60 0.75 6.49
CA THR A 562 -14.67 1.78 6.01
C THR A 562 -14.87 2.15 4.53
N ILE A 563 -15.89 1.60 3.87
CA ILE A 563 -16.16 1.83 2.45
C ILE A 563 -16.94 3.15 2.26
N GLU A 564 -16.29 4.17 1.69
CA GLU A 564 -16.89 5.49 1.40
C GLU A 564 -18.11 5.41 0.47
N GLY A 565 -19.07 6.34 0.65
CA GLY A 565 -20.31 6.41 -0.14
C GLY A 565 -21.49 5.70 0.48
N ARG A 566 -21.32 5.09 1.67
CA ARG A 566 -22.42 4.74 2.56
C ARG A 566 -22.97 6.01 3.17
N ASN A 567 -24.06 6.50 2.61
CA ASN A 567 -24.96 7.40 3.31
C ASN A 567 -25.27 6.78 4.68
N VAL A 568 -24.70 7.34 5.75
CA VAL A 568 -25.29 7.29 7.10
C VAL A 568 -26.02 8.62 7.32
N PRO A 569 -27.24 8.80 6.82
CA PRO A 569 -28.25 9.51 7.56
C PRO A 569 -28.98 8.48 8.40
N GLY A 570 -29.35 8.82 9.64
CA GLY A 570 -30.15 7.99 10.53
C GLY A 570 -31.56 7.71 10.00
N GLY A 571 -31.65 6.98 8.90
CA GLY A 571 -32.83 6.28 8.42
C GLY A 571 -32.46 4.80 8.39
N GLU A 572 -33.16 4.01 9.19
CA GLU A 572 -33.14 2.56 9.10
C GLU A 572 -33.22 2.18 7.61
N GLU A 573 -32.24 1.43 7.08
CA GLU A 573 -32.43 0.72 5.80
C GLU A 573 -33.76 -0.02 5.95
N GLU A 574 -34.79 0.41 5.22
CA GLU A 574 -36.17 -0.03 5.42
C GLU A 574 -36.18 -1.54 5.57
N VAL A 575 -36.38 -2.00 6.81
CA VAL A 575 -36.26 -3.40 7.18
C VAL A 575 -37.48 -4.08 6.57
N GLY A 576 -37.34 -4.48 5.30
CA GLY A 576 -38.39 -5.18 4.58
C GLY A 576 -38.79 -6.46 5.32
N SER A 577 -39.99 -6.95 5.04
CA SER A 577 -40.51 -8.21 5.63
C SER A 577 -39.48 -9.35 5.59
N LEU A 578 -39.58 -10.31 6.50
CA LEU A 578 -38.71 -11.51 6.52
C LEU A 578 -38.65 -12.21 5.15
N ARG A 579 -39.79 -12.27 4.44
CA ARG A 579 -39.86 -12.79 3.08
C ARG A 579 -39.04 -11.97 2.07
N ALA A 580 -39.08 -10.63 2.16
CA ALA A 580 -38.27 -9.77 1.31
C ALA A 580 -36.77 -9.95 1.59
N ARG A 581 -36.38 -10.09 2.86
CA ARG A 581 -35.00 -10.40 3.28
C ARG A 581 -34.54 -11.76 2.75
N ALA A 582 -35.35 -12.81 2.93
CA ALA A 582 -35.05 -14.15 2.41
C ALA A 582 -34.89 -14.15 0.88
N ASN A 583 -35.76 -13.43 0.16
CA ASN A 583 -35.64 -13.27 -1.29
C ASN A 583 -34.35 -12.53 -1.69
N LEU A 584 -33.93 -11.52 -0.94
CA LEU A 584 -32.66 -10.84 -1.21
C LEU A 584 -31.46 -11.78 -0.98
N VAL A 585 -31.49 -12.58 0.10
CA VAL A 585 -30.44 -13.58 0.36
C VAL A 585 -30.37 -14.62 -0.77
N ARG A 586 -31.51 -15.16 -1.22
CA ARG A 586 -31.58 -16.07 -2.39
C ARG A 586 -30.97 -15.45 -3.64
N GLN A 587 -31.26 -14.17 -3.88
CA GLN A 587 -30.72 -13.45 -5.03
C GLN A 587 -29.18 -13.39 -4.99
N HIS A 588 -28.58 -13.05 -3.84
CA HIS A 588 -27.12 -13.03 -3.72
C HIS A 588 -26.50 -14.43 -3.84
N ILE A 589 -27.15 -15.48 -3.30
CA ILE A 589 -26.73 -16.87 -3.50
C ILE A 589 -26.71 -17.22 -5.00
N ALA A 590 -27.79 -16.89 -5.73
CA ALA A 590 -27.89 -17.17 -7.15
C ALA A 590 -26.82 -16.43 -7.98
N VAL A 591 -26.56 -15.16 -7.67
CA VAL A 591 -25.47 -14.36 -8.28
C VAL A 591 -24.09 -15.01 -8.07
N LEU A 592 -23.79 -15.44 -6.85
CA LEU A 592 -22.51 -16.09 -6.53
C LEU A 592 -22.38 -17.46 -7.21
N ARG A 593 -23.47 -18.24 -7.28
CA ARG A 593 -23.50 -19.52 -8.00
C ARG A 593 -23.31 -19.33 -9.51
N LEU A 594 -23.93 -18.31 -10.11
CA LEU A 594 -23.69 -17.93 -11.52
C LEU A 594 -22.24 -17.56 -11.77
N PHE A 595 -21.63 -16.81 -10.86
CA PHE A 595 -20.21 -16.51 -10.94
C PHE A 595 -19.34 -17.77 -10.81
N ASN A 596 -19.67 -18.70 -9.92
CA ASN A 596 -18.99 -20.01 -9.83
C ASN A 596 -19.15 -20.87 -11.08
N MET A 597 -20.22 -20.70 -11.85
CA MET A 597 -20.34 -21.32 -13.17
C MET A 597 -19.44 -20.62 -14.19
N ARG A 598 -19.34 -19.28 -14.15
CA ARG A 598 -18.44 -18.50 -15.01
C ARG A 598 -17.00 -18.90 -14.87
N THR A 599 -16.57 -19.22 -13.66
CA THR A 599 -15.18 -19.59 -13.43
C THR A 599 -14.85 -20.81 -14.31
N ARG A 600 -15.80 -21.74 -14.55
CA ARG A 600 -15.57 -22.92 -15.40
C ARG A 600 -15.48 -22.63 -16.90
N SER A 601 -15.65 -21.37 -17.34
CA SER A 601 -15.57 -21.02 -18.76
C SER A 601 -14.14 -20.94 -19.27
N HIS A 602 -13.96 -21.21 -20.57
CA HIS A 602 -12.66 -21.08 -21.24
C HIS A 602 -12.09 -19.65 -21.12
N ALA A 603 -12.94 -18.63 -21.25
CA ALA A 603 -12.51 -17.24 -21.13
C ALA A 603 -11.97 -16.92 -19.73
N PHE A 604 -12.60 -17.44 -18.68
CA PHE A 604 -12.08 -17.29 -17.33
C PHE A 604 -10.79 -18.08 -17.13
N ALA A 605 -10.72 -19.34 -17.57
CA ALA A 605 -9.52 -20.16 -17.46
C ALA A 605 -8.32 -19.48 -18.15
N HIS A 606 -8.52 -18.93 -19.34
CA HIS A 606 -7.51 -18.16 -20.07
C HIS A 606 -7.11 -16.87 -19.34
N TRP A 607 -8.06 -16.17 -18.70
CA TRP A 607 -7.73 -15.04 -17.83
C TRP A 607 -6.91 -15.48 -16.61
N ALA A 608 -7.35 -16.53 -15.91
CA ALA A 608 -6.73 -17.02 -14.69
C ALA A 608 -5.29 -17.49 -14.92
N ALA A 609 -5.04 -18.21 -16.03
CA ALA A 609 -3.69 -18.65 -16.42
C ALA A 609 -2.70 -17.49 -16.65
N ARG A 610 -3.21 -16.29 -16.97
CA ARG A 610 -2.40 -15.08 -17.22
C ARG A 610 -2.45 -14.08 -16.07
N SER A 611 -3.23 -14.40 -15.04
CA SER A 611 -3.41 -13.56 -13.86
C SER A 611 -2.37 -13.90 -12.80
N ALA A 612 -1.97 -12.91 -12.00
CA ALA A 612 -1.17 -13.13 -10.80
C ALA A 612 -2.01 -13.60 -9.58
N LEU A 613 -3.28 -13.94 -9.80
CA LEU A 613 -4.22 -14.34 -8.76
C LEU A 613 -4.49 -15.85 -8.85
N SER A 614 -4.60 -16.49 -7.68
CA SER A 614 -4.97 -17.90 -7.59
C SER A 614 -6.42 -18.10 -8.02
N TRP A 615 -6.61 -18.91 -9.06
CA TRP A 615 -7.92 -19.43 -9.46
C TRP A 615 -8.69 -20.04 -8.27
N ARG A 616 -8.00 -20.85 -7.48
CA ARG A 616 -8.58 -21.58 -6.34
C ARG A 616 -9.09 -20.61 -5.28
N ASP A 617 -8.38 -19.51 -5.05
CA ASP A 617 -8.77 -18.50 -4.06
C ASP A 617 -10.04 -17.77 -4.49
N VAL A 618 -10.21 -17.50 -5.79
CA VAL A 618 -11.43 -16.87 -6.31
C VAL A 618 -12.65 -17.77 -6.04
N VAL A 619 -12.55 -19.05 -6.38
CA VAL A 619 -13.64 -20.03 -6.19
C VAL A 619 -13.92 -20.28 -4.71
N ASN A 620 -12.88 -20.40 -3.89
CA ASN A 620 -13.04 -20.56 -2.45
C ASN A 620 -13.72 -19.34 -1.84
N GLY A 621 -13.37 -18.12 -2.30
CA GLY A 621 -13.89 -16.86 -1.81
C GLY A 621 -15.40 -16.75 -1.97
N THR A 622 -15.88 -17.04 -3.17
CA THR A 622 -17.32 -17.03 -3.46
C THR A 622 -18.05 -18.18 -2.80
N SER A 623 -17.45 -19.38 -2.74
CA SER A 623 -18.07 -20.55 -2.09
C SER A 623 -18.26 -20.35 -0.58
N ALA A 624 -17.28 -19.75 0.10
CA ALA A 624 -17.37 -19.42 1.52
C ALA A 624 -18.54 -18.46 1.82
N ILE A 625 -18.77 -17.48 0.94
CA ILE A 625 -19.92 -16.56 1.07
C ILE A 625 -21.24 -17.30 0.85
N VAL A 626 -21.33 -18.16 -0.17
CA VAL A 626 -22.54 -18.96 -0.43
C VAL A 626 -22.90 -19.80 0.80
N THR A 627 -21.95 -20.51 1.40
CA THR A 627 -22.20 -21.32 2.60
C THR A 627 -22.67 -20.49 3.79
N ARG A 628 -22.20 -19.25 3.96
CA ARG A 628 -22.68 -18.35 5.02
C ARG A 628 -24.07 -17.80 4.71
N LEU A 629 -24.34 -17.43 3.47
CA LEU A 629 -25.66 -16.97 3.04
C LEU A 629 -26.73 -18.07 3.15
N GLU A 630 -26.39 -19.33 2.89
CA GLU A 630 -27.29 -20.47 3.07
C GLU A 630 -27.70 -20.64 4.54
N ARG A 631 -26.78 -20.44 5.48
CA ARG A 631 -27.09 -20.41 6.92
C ARG A 631 -28.01 -19.24 7.28
N VAL A 632 -27.69 -18.04 6.81
CA VAL A 632 -28.57 -16.86 7.00
C VAL A 632 -29.97 -17.10 6.42
N LEU A 633 -30.07 -17.78 5.28
CA LEU A 633 -31.36 -18.11 4.68
C LEU A 633 -32.15 -19.11 5.53
N GLN A 634 -31.49 -20.12 6.11
CA GLN A 634 -32.13 -21.08 7.03
C GLN A 634 -32.69 -20.38 8.27
N ASP A 635 -32.00 -19.35 8.78
CA ASP A 635 -32.47 -18.58 9.94
C ASP A 635 -33.65 -17.65 9.59
N LEU A 636 -33.67 -17.09 8.38
CA LEU A 636 -34.72 -16.17 7.91
C LEU A 636 -35.98 -16.86 7.38
N ASP A 637 -35.83 -18.07 6.85
CA ASP A 637 -36.90 -18.90 6.31
C ASP A 637 -36.66 -20.35 6.76
N PRO A 638 -36.86 -20.64 8.06
CA PRO A 638 -36.71 -22.00 8.57
C PRO A 638 -37.75 -22.84 7.87
N VAL A 639 -37.28 -23.74 6.99
CA VAL A 639 -38.14 -24.74 6.37
C VAL A 639 -38.81 -25.49 7.51
N VAL A 640 -40.11 -25.25 7.72
CA VAL A 640 -40.95 -26.15 8.50
C VAL A 640 -40.98 -27.44 7.70
N LEU A 641 -40.07 -28.37 8.03
CA LEU A 641 -40.20 -29.74 7.57
C LEU A 641 -41.61 -30.20 7.99
N PRO A 642 -42.48 -30.63 7.06
CA PRO A 642 -43.75 -31.20 7.46
C PRO A 642 -43.47 -32.37 8.40
N ALA A 643 -44.20 -32.44 9.51
CA ALA A 643 -44.12 -33.57 10.44
C ALA A 643 -44.30 -34.88 9.65
N GLY A 644 -43.22 -35.65 9.49
CA GLY A 644 -43.26 -36.97 8.84
C GLY A 644 -42.27 -37.26 7.69
N SER A 645 -41.28 -36.41 7.37
CA SER A 645 -40.25 -36.81 6.38
C SER A 645 -39.13 -37.66 7.00
N PRO A 646 -38.89 -38.90 6.51
CA PRO A 646 -37.95 -39.84 7.10
C PRO A 646 -36.55 -39.63 6.49
N LEU A 647 -35.81 -38.66 7.00
CA LEU A 647 -34.35 -38.59 6.83
C LEU A 647 -33.71 -38.24 8.17
N MET A 648 -33.93 -39.14 9.13
CA MET A 648 -33.02 -39.42 10.24
C MET A 648 -33.09 -40.93 10.54
N MET A 649 -32.28 -41.69 9.80
CA MET A 649 -31.53 -42.85 10.30
C MET A 649 -30.18 -42.87 9.57
#